data_AF-A0A8T0RRF5-F1
#
_entry.id   AF-A0A8T0RRF5-F1
#
_cell.length_a   1.000
_cell.length_b   1.000
_cell.length_c   1.000
_cell.angle_alpha   90.00
_cell.angle_beta   90.00
_cell.angle_gamma   90.00
#
_symmetry.space_group_name_H-M   'P 1'
#
loop_
_entity.id
_entity.type
_entity.pdbx_description
1 polymer ?
#
loop_
_entity_poly.entity_id
_entity_poly.type
_entity_poly.pdbx_seq_one_letter_code
_entity_poly.pdbx_strand_id
1 'polypeptide(L)'
;MPLEKAEFLPSIIQSISSLLLSKDESTRYTMTSAADTDQLNEQETTTPTKDPAADTAHEDQRQDLEGPGTFGGPEPKSLGRSASGCGRKSLKISIPLTNPSRMIAALTDILWDELAAQPGSKKCSNPDGSAGKQGVSKTKLRRAEKMIRGAFVELYKGLGYLATYRNLNMMAFVKILKKFEKITGKQVLAVYLKVVESSYFNSSDEALKLMDEVGDIFVRHFAGDNRRKAMKYLKPAQRKESHAVPFFTGLATGCFAALFLGYCVMAHMAGLYLYTAAPRGRGGVSARYMETAYPVLSMFALLFLHLLLYGCNMVAWRRCRVNYGFIFASSPAAGGELRPRDVFLACAASMAAVAGVMFAHLALVLRGYHASPHVQAIPGFLLLAFLLLLFCPLNVVYRSSRLRFLRILRNIVLSPLYKVVMVDFFMADQLCSQVPILRSMEYLACYYISGSYRTQDYGYCINTKHIRDLAYAVSFLPYYWRAMQCARRWFDEGDTSHLVNLGKYVSAMLAAGAKVAYEKDESLASLTLLVAVSSTATVYQLYWDFVKDWGLLQPNSNNPWLRNDLILKRKYMYYLSMGLNLVLRLAWLQTVIHPNFGSLDSRVTSFFLAALEVIRRGHWNFYRLENEHLNNAGKFRAVKTVPLPFHEEDED
;
A
#
# COMPACT_ATOMS: atom_id res chain seq x y z
N MET A 1 49.46 -7.26 -8.04
CA MET A 1 48.01 -6.96 -8.09
C MET A 1 47.03 -8.02 -7.55
N PRO A 2 47.40 -9.29 -7.25
CA PRO A 2 46.48 -10.21 -6.55
C PRO A 2 46.63 -10.23 -5.01
N LEU A 3 47.73 -9.73 -4.44
CA LEU A 3 47.93 -9.69 -2.98
C LEU A 3 47.07 -8.63 -2.26
N GLU A 4 46.85 -7.46 -2.88
CA GLU A 4 46.05 -6.36 -2.31
C GLU A 4 44.57 -6.70 -2.03
N LYS A 5 44.05 -7.78 -2.65
CA LYS A 5 42.66 -8.23 -2.44
C LYS A 5 42.54 -9.36 -1.40
N ALA A 6 43.65 -9.98 -1.01
CA ALA A 6 43.65 -11.03 0.01
C ALA A 6 43.61 -10.45 1.42
N GLU A 7 44.19 -9.26 1.63
CA GLU A 7 44.17 -8.51 2.89
C GLU A 7 42.88 -7.69 3.11
N PHE A 8 42.06 -7.58 2.07
CA PHE A 8 40.85 -6.77 2.05
C PHE A 8 39.80 -7.18 3.09
N LEU A 9 39.49 -8.48 3.15
CA LEU A 9 38.46 -9.00 4.06
C LEU A 9 38.93 -9.02 5.52
N PRO A 10 40.16 -9.49 5.83
CA PRO A 10 40.71 -9.44 7.18
C PRO A 10 40.82 -8.00 7.73
N SER A 11 41.24 -7.03 6.92
CA SER A 11 41.31 -5.61 7.33
C SER A 11 39.92 -5.02 7.65
N ILE A 12 38.91 -5.37 6.85
CA ILE A 12 37.51 -4.96 7.11
C ILE A 12 36.99 -5.62 8.38
N ILE A 13 37.23 -6.92 8.56
CA ILE A 13 36.83 -7.67 9.75
C ILE A 13 37.50 -7.07 10.98
N GLN A 14 38.80 -6.77 10.94
CA GLN A 14 39.53 -6.15 12.05
C GLN A 14 39.00 -4.75 12.37
N SER A 15 38.66 -3.95 11.35
CA SER A 15 38.03 -2.63 11.52
C SER A 15 36.60 -2.71 12.07
N ILE A 16 35.87 -3.78 11.75
CA ILE A 16 34.51 -4.04 12.26
C ILE A 16 34.60 -4.54 13.71
N SER A 17 35.52 -5.46 13.99
CA SER A 17 35.75 -6.00 15.33
C SER A 17 36.25 -4.92 16.29
N SER A 18 37.13 -4.00 15.85
CA SER A 18 37.52 -2.85 16.68
C SER A 18 36.36 -1.90 16.97
N LEU A 19 35.44 -1.71 16.01
CA LEU A 19 34.22 -0.91 16.17
C LEU A 19 33.19 -1.57 17.11
N LEU A 20 33.19 -2.91 17.21
CA LEU A 20 32.31 -3.68 18.10
C LEU A 20 32.93 -3.85 19.50
N LEU A 21 34.23 -4.10 19.59
CA LEU A 21 34.96 -4.30 20.86
C LEU A 21 35.09 -3.00 21.66
N SER A 22 35.29 -1.84 21.02
CA SER A 22 35.33 -0.56 21.74
C SER A 22 33.99 -0.22 22.43
N LYS A 23 32.89 -0.84 21.99
CA LYS A 23 31.55 -0.63 22.55
C LYS A 23 31.21 -1.59 23.68
N ASP A 24 31.72 -2.81 23.65
CA ASP A 24 31.51 -3.77 24.75
C ASP A 24 32.19 -3.30 26.04
N GLU A 25 33.32 -2.59 25.93
CA GLU A 25 33.94 -1.89 27.07
C GLU A 25 33.14 -0.66 27.49
N SER A 26 32.73 0.21 26.56
CA SER A 26 32.00 1.44 26.90
C SER A 26 30.65 1.15 27.58
N THR A 27 29.93 0.10 27.16
CA THR A 27 28.65 -0.32 27.74
C THR A 27 28.82 -0.95 29.13
N ARG A 28 29.93 -1.69 29.34
CA ARG A 28 30.29 -2.23 30.67
C ARG A 28 30.61 -1.12 31.67
N TYR A 29 31.33 -0.09 31.24
CA TYR A 29 31.68 1.06 32.09
C TYR A 29 30.47 1.95 32.45
N THR A 30 29.44 2.02 31.59
CA THR A 30 28.21 2.78 31.91
C THR A 30 27.29 2.03 32.88
N MET A 31 27.25 0.70 32.83
CA MET A 31 26.47 -0.12 33.77
C MET A 31 27.09 -0.16 35.17
N THR A 32 28.42 -0.20 35.29
CA THR A 32 29.09 -0.11 36.61
C THR A 32 28.98 1.28 37.23
N SER A 33 29.10 2.36 36.45
CA SER A 33 28.92 3.72 36.96
C SER A 33 27.50 4.04 37.45
N ALA A 34 26.47 3.37 36.89
CA ALA A 34 25.08 3.55 37.35
C ALA A 34 24.79 2.78 38.65
N ALA A 35 25.47 1.65 38.90
CA ALA A 35 25.31 0.86 40.12
C ALA A 35 26.01 1.48 41.34
N ASP A 36 27.11 2.22 41.15
CA ASP A 36 27.88 2.82 42.25
C ASP A 36 27.29 4.13 42.79
N THR A 37 26.24 4.69 42.16
CA THR A 37 25.64 5.97 42.59
C THR A 37 24.44 5.80 43.55
N ASP A 38 23.96 4.57 43.76
CA ASP A 38 22.76 4.26 44.58
C ASP A 38 23.06 3.78 46.01
N GLN A 39 24.31 3.85 46.51
CA GLN A 39 24.66 3.36 47.86
C GLN A 39 25.22 4.40 48.86
N LEU A 40 25.14 5.70 48.59
CA LEU A 40 25.64 6.72 49.52
C LEU A 40 24.67 7.90 49.67
N ASN A 41 23.53 7.66 50.33
CA ASN A 41 22.89 8.62 51.24
C ASN A 41 21.63 8.03 51.87
N GLU A 42 21.76 7.44 53.06
CA GLU A 42 20.65 7.35 54.00
C GLU A 42 21.24 7.34 55.43
N GLN A 43 21.23 8.51 56.06
CA GLN A 43 21.53 8.70 57.46
C GLN A 43 20.24 9.26 58.08
N GLU A 44 19.46 8.41 58.76
CA GLU A 44 18.31 8.86 59.54
C GLU A 44 18.35 8.38 60.99
N THR A 45 17.86 9.30 61.82
CA THR A 45 18.10 9.46 63.24
C THR A 45 17.04 8.73 64.05
N THR A 46 17.46 8.05 65.10
CA THR A 46 16.63 7.34 66.09
C THR A 46 15.65 8.25 66.84
N THR A 47 14.40 7.77 67.06
CA THR A 47 13.72 7.82 68.38
C THR A 47 12.48 6.88 68.40
N PRO A 48 12.16 6.22 69.54
CA PRO A 48 11.18 5.12 69.59
C PRO A 48 9.90 5.48 70.35
N THR A 49 8.75 4.90 69.98
CA THR A 49 7.67 4.65 70.96
C THR A 49 6.66 3.58 70.52
N LYS A 50 6.60 2.49 71.30
CA LYS A 50 5.43 1.76 71.86
C LYS A 50 4.27 1.30 70.96
N ASP A 51 4.24 -0.03 70.75
CA ASP A 51 3.06 -0.93 70.79
C ASP A 51 2.35 -0.91 72.18
N PRO A 52 1.18 -1.55 72.45
CA PRO A 52 0.60 -2.73 71.77
C PRO A 52 -0.95 -2.84 71.70
N ALA A 53 -1.44 -3.89 71.02
CA ALA A 53 -2.49 -4.85 71.46
C ALA A 53 -3.05 -5.61 70.23
N ALA A 54 -2.84 -6.93 70.13
CA ALA A 54 -3.75 -8.01 70.56
C ALA A 54 -4.62 -8.48 69.37
N ASP A 55 -4.96 -9.74 69.12
CA ASP A 55 -4.61 -11.07 69.66
C ASP A 55 -5.36 -12.06 68.73
N THR A 56 -4.76 -13.24 68.46
CA THR A 56 -5.40 -14.58 68.25
C THR A 56 -6.60 -14.78 67.29
N ALA A 57 -6.89 -15.94 66.69
CA ALA A 57 -6.25 -17.22 66.37
C ALA A 57 -7.35 -18.14 65.75
N HIS A 58 -6.93 -19.20 65.03
CA HIS A 58 -7.68 -20.43 64.66
C HIS A 58 -8.87 -20.29 63.68
N GLU A 59 -9.21 -21.22 62.77
CA GLU A 59 -9.04 -22.69 62.61
C GLU A 59 -9.40 -22.99 61.12
N ASP A 60 -8.57 -23.63 60.30
CA ASP A 60 -8.44 -25.08 60.02
C ASP A 60 -9.70 -25.81 59.48
N GLN A 61 -9.63 -26.27 58.21
CA GLN A 61 -10.21 -27.55 57.77
C GLN A 61 -9.66 -28.01 56.41
N ARG A 62 -8.88 -29.09 56.47
CA ARG A 62 -8.49 -29.97 55.35
C ARG A 62 -9.63 -30.93 54.99
N GLN A 63 -9.68 -31.36 53.72
CA GLN A 63 -9.91 -32.77 53.38
C GLN A 63 -9.29 -33.12 52.02
N ASP A 64 -8.36 -34.08 52.08
CA ASP A 64 -7.66 -34.76 51.00
C ASP A 64 -8.53 -35.87 50.37
N LEU A 65 -8.29 -36.21 49.09
CA LEU A 65 -8.32 -37.60 48.56
C LEU A 65 -7.73 -37.70 47.13
N GLU A 66 -6.50 -38.23 47.09
CA GLU A 66 -5.91 -39.23 46.17
C GLU A 66 -5.81 -38.98 44.63
N GLY A 67 -4.56 -38.99 44.11
CA GLY A 67 -4.19 -39.10 42.67
C GLY A 67 -3.99 -40.56 42.19
N PRO A 68 -3.13 -40.88 41.19
CA PRO A 68 -2.41 -40.04 40.22
C PRO A 68 -2.54 -40.53 38.74
N GLY A 69 -2.17 -39.68 37.77
CA GLY A 69 -2.09 -40.02 36.34
C GLY A 69 -0.92 -39.33 35.66
N THR A 70 0.19 -40.05 35.55
CA THR A 70 1.50 -39.66 35.03
C THR A 70 1.53 -39.54 33.50
N PHE A 71 2.05 -38.44 32.94
CA PHE A 71 2.67 -38.43 31.61
C PHE A 71 3.88 -37.50 31.62
N GLY A 72 5.07 -38.10 31.69
CA GLY A 72 6.36 -37.41 31.65
C GLY A 72 6.75 -36.97 30.24
N GLY A 73 7.28 -35.75 30.14
CA GLY A 73 8.04 -35.28 28.98
C GLY A 73 9.43 -35.94 28.94
N PRO A 74 10.03 -36.13 27.76
CA PRO A 74 11.32 -36.81 27.66
C PRO A 74 12.48 -35.86 27.97
N GLU A 75 13.29 -36.22 28.96
CA GLU A 75 14.67 -35.75 29.14
C GLU A 75 15.58 -36.22 27.98
N PRO A 76 16.57 -35.41 27.55
CA PRO A 76 17.56 -35.85 26.58
C PRO A 76 18.66 -36.68 27.25
N LYS A 77 18.66 -38.00 26.97
CA LYS A 77 19.75 -38.92 27.31
C LYS A 77 21.04 -38.56 26.56
N SER A 78 22.14 -38.52 27.30
CA SER A 78 23.49 -38.70 26.79
C SER A 78 23.69 -40.13 26.29
N LEU A 79 24.38 -40.31 25.16
CA LEU A 79 25.45 -41.29 24.90
C LEU A 79 25.76 -41.39 23.39
N GLY A 80 27.04 -41.57 23.07
CA GLY A 80 27.47 -42.32 21.89
C GLY A 80 28.16 -41.52 20.78
N ARG A 81 29.48 -41.33 20.93
CA ARG A 81 30.37 -41.14 19.78
C ARG A 81 30.45 -42.46 18.99
N SER A 82 30.12 -42.43 17.70
CA SER A 82 30.78 -43.27 16.70
C SER A 82 30.84 -42.54 15.37
N ALA A 83 32.02 -42.60 14.75
CA ALA A 83 32.40 -41.88 13.56
C ALA A 83 31.99 -42.63 12.29
N SER A 84 31.56 -41.88 11.27
CA SER A 84 31.87 -42.05 9.83
C SER A 84 30.74 -41.46 8.98
N GLY A 85 31.10 -40.64 7.99
CA GLY A 85 30.14 -40.10 7.01
C GLY A 85 30.42 -38.65 6.63
N CYS A 86 31.27 -38.47 5.62
CA CYS A 86 31.49 -37.20 4.95
C CYS A 86 30.19 -36.75 4.24
N GLY A 87 29.33 -36.02 4.96
CA GLY A 87 28.08 -35.47 4.46
C GLY A 87 28.16 -33.96 4.36
N ARG A 88 28.20 -33.44 3.13
CA ARG A 88 28.17 -32.01 2.79
C ARG A 88 26.85 -31.37 3.27
N LYS A 89 26.80 -30.84 4.49
CA LYS A 89 25.66 -30.04 4.98
C LYS A 89 25.67 -28.68 4.29
N SER A 90 24.77 -28.45 3.34
CA SER A 90 24.49 -27.09 2.87
C SER A 90 23.64 -26.36 3.92
N LEU A 91 24.30 -25.53 4.72
CA LEU A 91 23.63 -24.65 5.67
C LEU A 91 22.83 -23.60 4.89
N LYS A 92 21.51 -23.80 4.83
CA LYS A 92 20.57 -22.85 4.25
C LYS A 92 20.21 -21.82 5.32
N ILE A 93 21.04 -20.80 5.47
CA ILE A 93 20.84 -19.75 6.47
C ILE A 93 19.76 -18.78 5.96
N SER A 94 18.61 -18.75 6.64
CA SER A 94 17.59 -17.71 6.47
C SER A 94 17.83 -16.60 7.49
N ILE A 95 18.48 -15.51 7.06
CA ILE A 95 18.74 -14.34 7.90
C ILE A 95 17.59 -13.34 7.75
N PRO A 96 16.91 -12.92 8.83
CA PRO A 96 15.95 -11.83 8.81
C PRO A 96 16.65 -10.50 8.47
N LEU A 97 16.11 -9.77 7.50
CA LEU A 97 16.74 -8.62 6.83
C LEU A 97 16.86 -7.34 7.69
N THR A 98 16.61 -7.39 9.00
CA THR A 98 16.22 -6.19 9.77
C THR A 98 17.27 -5.65 10.74
N ASN A 99 18.39 -6.34 10.99
CA ASN A 99 19.45 -5.80 11.85
C ASN A 99 20.85 -5.88 11.20
N PRO A 100 21.41 -4.76 10.72
CA PRO A 100 22.74 -4.71 10.10
C PRO A 100 23.86 -5.21 11.02
N SER A 101 23.76 -4.97 12.34
CA SER A 101 24.80 -5.41 13.28
C SER A 101 24.84 -6.93 13.43
N ARG A 102 23.68 -7.60 13.50
CA ARG A 102 23.60 -9.07 13.52
C ARG A 102 24.03 -9.70 12.20
N MET A 103 23.73 -9.06 11.06
CA MET A 103 24.23 -9.52 9.76
C MET A 103 25.75 -9.41 9.67
N ILE A 104 26.31 -8.29 10.13
CA ILE A 104 27.75 -8.07 10.15
C ILE A 104 28.42 -9.07 11.11
N ALA A 105 27.92 -9.24 12.33
CA ALA A 105 28.43 -10.21 13.30
C ALA A 105 28.38 -11.64 12.77
N ALA A 106 27.24 -12.09 12.23
CA ALA A 106 27.11 -13.44 11.67
C ALA A 106 28.03 -13.67 10.45
N LEU A 107 28.26 -12.63 9.63
CA LEU A 107 29.20 -12.73 8.51
C LEU A 107 30.66 -12.75 9.00
N THR A 108 30.97 -11.99 10.04
CA THR A 108 32.28 -12.00 10.69
C THR A 108 32.55 -13.37 11.27
N ASP A 109 31.61 -13.97 12.01
CA ASP A 109 31.75 -15.32 12.58
C ASP A 109 31.93 -16.38 11.50
N ILE A 110 31.12 -16.36 10.43
CA ILE A 110 31.25 -17.31 9.31
C ILE A 110 32.60 -17.17 8.59
N LEU A 111 33.07 -15.94 8.40
CA LEU A 111 34.37 -15.68 7.76
C LEU A 111 35.54 -16.01 8.67
N TRP A 112 35.38 -15.80 9.97
CA TRP A 112 36.37 -16.13 10.99
C TRP A 112 36.49 -17.64 11.17
N ASP A 113 35.39 -18.38 11.16
CA ASP A 113 35.38 -19.85 11.15
C ASP A 113 36.03 -20.42 9.87
N GLU A 114 35.81 -19.82 8.70
CA GLU A 114 36.47 -20.24 7.45
C GLU A 114 37.97 -19.83 7.38
N LEU A 115 38.37 -18.73 8.03
CA LEU A 115 39.77 -18.29 8.16
C LEU A 115 40.52 -19.10 9.23
N ALA A 116 39.89 -19.38 10.36
CA ALA A 116 40.41 -20.19 11.46
C ALA A 116 40.46 -21.68 11.12
N ALA A 117 39.68 -22.14 10.13
CA ALA A 117 39.85 -23.45 9.51
C ALA A 117 41.17 -23.60 8.72
N GLN A 118 42.01 -22.56 8.64
CA GLN A 118 43.42 -22.71 8.35
C GLN A 118 44.27 -22.64 9.62
N PRO A 119 44.71 -23.81 10.11
CA PRO A 119 46.12 -23.94 10.45
C PRO A 119 46.70 -25.28 9.97
N GLY A 120 47.92 -25.21 9.45
CA GLY A 120 48.82 -26.37 9.39
C GLY A 120 48.66 -27.25 8.16
N SER A 121 49.61 -27.11 7.25
CA SER A 121 50.01 -28.14 6.29
C SER A 121 50.15 -29.51 6.97
N LYS A 122 49.12 -30.35 6.91
CA LYS A 122 49.29 -31.80 6.89
C LYS A 122 49.13 -32.26 5.46
N LYS A 123 50.27 -32.57 4.82
CA LYS A 123 50.34 -33.37 3.60
C LYS A 123 49.50 -34.64 3.81
N CYS A 124 48.32 -34.68 3.21
CA CYS A 124 47.70 -35.95 2.83
C CYS A 124 48.04 -36.14 1.36
N SER A 125 49.06 -36.97 1.12
CA SER A 125 49.36 -37.50 -0.20
C SER A 125 48.23 -38.44 -0.62
N ASN A 126 47.50 -38.07 -1.67
CA ASN A 126 46.79 -39.04 -2.50
C ASN A 126 47.58 -39.23 -3.81
N PRO A 127 47.68 -40.47 -4.32
CA PRO A 127 48.37 -40.77 -5.56
C PRO A 127 47.44 -40.41 -6.72
N ASP A 128 47.43 -39.13 -7.09
CA ASP A 128 47.17 -38.67 -8.46
C ASP A 128 47.29 -37.14 -8.47
N GLY A 129 48.29 -36.66 -9.21
CA GLY A 129 48.82 -35.31 -9.16
C GLY A 129 47.89 -34.22 -9.70
N SER A 130 46.88 -33.83 -8.92
CA SER A 130 46.22 -32.53 -9.09
C SER A 130 46.09 -31.80 -7.77
N ALA A 131 47.01 -30.85 -7.54
CA ALA A 131 46.97 -29.94 -6.41
C ALA A 131 45.83 -28.91 -6.59
N GLY A 132 44.60 -29.31 -6.27
CA GLY A 132 43.47 -28.40 -6.15
C GLY A 132 43.60 -27.54 -4.90
N LYS A 133 44.23 -26.36 -5.02
CA LYS A 133 44.19 -25.31 -3.99
C LYS A 133 42.72 -25.04 -3.64
N GLN A 134 42.30 -25.35 -2.40
CA GLN A 134 41.03 -24.88 -1.83
C GLN A 134 41.12 -23.36 -1.62
N GLY A 135 40.98 -22.59 -2.70
CA GLY A 135 40.82 -21.14 -2.66
C GLY A 135 39.34 -20.81 -2.54
N VAL A 136 38.99 -19.93 -1.60
CA VAL A 136 37.65 -19.31 -1.48
C VAL A 136 37.13 -18.92 -2.87
N SER A 137 35.96 -19.45 -3.25
CA SER A 137 35.35 -19.17 -4.55
C SER A 137 35.21 -17.66 -4.75
N LYS A 138 35.87 -17.10 -5.79
CA LYS A 138 35.83 -15.66 -6.14
C LYS A 138 34.39 -15.10 -6.20
N THR A 139 33.42 -15.95 -6.54
CA THR A 139 31.99 -15.60 -6.60
C THR A 139 31.38 -15.40 -5.21
N LYS A 140 31.78 -16.21 -4.21
CA LYS A 140 31.37 -16.05 -2.81
C LYS A 140 31.98 -14.79 -2.21
N LEU A 141 33.25 -14.52 -2.47
CA LEU A 141 33.95 -13.31 -2.00
C LEU A 141 33.28 -12.03 -2.52
N ARG A 142 32.95 -11.99 -3.82
CA ARG A 142 32.20 -10.87 -4.42
C ARG A 142 30.80 -10.69 -3.82
N ARG A 143 30.15 -11.78 -3.41
CA ARG A 143 28.83 -11.74 -2.76
C ARG A 143 28.95 -11.19 -1.34
N ALA A 144 29.93 -11.64 -0.57
CA ALA A 144 30.21 -11.13 0.77
C ALA A 144 30.56 -9.64 0.74
N GLU A 145 31.44 -9.23 -0.17
CA GLU A 145 31.79 -7.81 -0.38
C GLU A 145 30.55 -6.96 -0.69
N LYS A 146 29.66 -7.43 -1.56
CA LYS A 146 28.40 -6.73 -1.89
C LYS A 146 27.46 -6.62 -0.68
N MET A 147 27.38 -7.67 0.15
CA MET A 147 26.56 -7.68 1.36
C MET A 147 27.10 -6.72 2.42
N ILE A 148 28.40 -6.77 2.71
CA ILE A 148 29.07 -5.87 3.67
C ILE A 148 28.91 -4.42 3.20
N ARG A 149 29.16 -4.14 1.92
CA ARG A 149 28.96 -2.80 1.35
C ARG A 149 27.52 -2.31 1.55
N GLY A 150 26.53 -3.18 1.36
CA GLY A 150 25.12 -2.86 1.62
C GLY A 150 24.83 -2.58 3.09
N ALA A 151 25.41 -3.37 4.00
CA ALA A 151 25.25 -3.21 5.44
C ALA A 151 25.83 -1.87 5.93
N PHE A 152 27.00 -1.47 5.46
CA PHE A 152 27.58 -0.15 5.76
C PHE A 152 26.70 1.01 5.28
N VAL A 153 26.09 0.88 4.09
CA VAL A 153 25.16 1.91 3.57
C VAL A 153 23.91 2.04 4.44
N GLU A 154 23.30 0.93 4.84
CA GLU A 154 22.13 0.97 5.74
C GLU A 154 22.49 1.42 7.16
N LEU A 155 23.67 1.05 7.69
CA LEU A 155 24.16 1.54 8.98
C LEU A 155 24.37 3.05 8.96
N TYR A 156 25.06 3.57 7.94
CA TYR A 156 25.28 5.01 7.76
C TYR A 156 23.96 5.78 7.67
N LYS A 157 22.98 5.22 6.95
CA LYS A 157 21.63 5.78 6.84
C LYS A 157 20.86 5.74 8.17
N GLY A 158 20.97 4.65 8.94
CA GLY A 158 20.41 4.53 10.27
C GLY A 158 20.95 5.57 11.24
N LEU A 159 22.27 5.79 11.24
CA LEU A 159 22.93 6.85 12.02
C LEU A 159 22.44 8.24 11.59
N GLY A 160 22.25 8.45 10.28
CA GLY A 160 21.61 9.66 9.75
C GLY A 160 20.17 9.87 10.24
N TYR A 161 19.38 8.80 10.40
CA TYR A 161 18.06 8.89 11.02
C TYR A 161 18.12 9.26 12.49
N LEU A 162 19.09 8.73 13.24
CA LEU A 162 19.27 9.07 14.65
C LEU A 162 19.68 10.55 14.83
N ALA A 163 20.59 11.06 13.98
CA ALA A 163 20.92 12.48 13.93
C ALA A 163 19.70 13.35 13.59
N THR A 164 18.88 12.90 12.64
CA THR A 164 17.63 13.59 12.27
C THR A 164 16.61 13.55 13.41
N TYR A 165 16.52 12.44 14.15
CA TYR A 165 15.66 12.28 15.31
C TYR A 165 16.05 13.27 16.41
N ARG A 166 17.34 13.38 16.76
CA ARG A 166 17.84 14.38 17.72
C ARG A 166 17.39 15.79 17.34
N ASN A 167 17.69 16.22 16.11
CA ASN A 167 17.35 17.56 15.62
C ASN A 167 15.83 17.84 15.60
N LEU A 168 15.03 16.87 15.16
CA LEU A 168 13.57 17.01 15.10
C LEU A 168 12.95 17.10 16.49
N ASN A 169 13.38 16.27 17.43
CA ASN A 169 12.84 16.28 18.79
C ASN A 169 13.27 17.52 19.56
N MET A 170 14.51 17.99 19.43
CA MET A 170 14.92 19.28 19.99
C MET A 170 14.04 20.42 19.48
N MET A 171 13.80 20.49 18.16
CA MET A 171 12.87 21.47 17.60
C MET A 171 11.43 21.30 18.11
N ALA A 172 10.99 20.07 18.34
CA ALA A 172 9.66 19.79 18.87
C ALA A 172 9.52 20.31 20.31
N PHE A 173 10.50 20.05 21.18
CA PHE A 173 10.55 20.57 22.55
C PHE A 173 10.55 22.11 22.57
N VAL A 174 11.39 22.75 21.76
CA VAL A 174 11.38 24.22 21.63
C VAL A 174 10.00 24.74 21.20
N LYS A 175 9.37 24.09 20.21
CA LYS A 175 8.05 24.52 19.70
C LYS A 175 6.92 24.31 20.71
N ILE A 176 6.89 23.18 21.40
CA ILE A 176 5.83 22.90 22.37
C ILE A 176 5.97 23.78 23.60
N LEU A 177 7.18 24.02 24.09
CA LEU A 177 7.44 24.92 25.20
C LEU A 177 7.06 26.37 24.84
N LYS A 178 7.47 26.87 23.67
CA LYS A 178 7.02 28.20 23.17
C LYS A 178 5.49 28.29 23.08
N LYS A 179 4.83 27.21 22.67
CA LYS A 179 3.37 27.17 22.59
C LYS A 179 2.74 27.21 23.99
N PHE A 180 3.31 26.49 24.94
CA PHE A 180 2.88 26.47 26.33
C PHE A 180 2.99 27.85 26.98
N GLU A 181 4.14 28.53 26.85
CA GLU A 181 4.31 29.88 27.39
C GLU A 181 3.30 30.86 26.79
N LYS A 182 3.08 30.77 25.47
CA LYS A 182 2.11 31.63 24.77
C LYS A 182 0.67 31.44 25.27
N ILE A 183 0.29 30.22 25.64
CA ILE A 183 -1.07 29.89 26.08
C ILE A 183 -1.26 30.19 27.57
N THR A 184 -0.25 29.89 28.39
CA THR A 184 -0.36 29.96 29.86
C THR A 184 0.14 31.28 30.45
N GLY A 185 0.90 32.08 29.69
CA GLY A 185 1.57 33.29 30.18
C GLY A 185 2.75 33.02 31.12
N LYS A 186 3.09 31.75 31.40
CA LYS A 186 4.21 31.38 32.28
C LYS A 186 5.51 31.29 31.49
N GLN A 187 6.60 31.86 32.00
CA GLN A 187 7.93 31.75 31.39
C GLN A 187 8.67 30.52 31.91
N VAL A 188 8.58 29.40 31.18
CA VAL A 188 9.14 28.10 31.57
C VAL A 188 10.07 27.50 30.51
N LEU A 189 10.16 28.10 29.31
CA LEU A 189 10.96 27.63 28.18
C LEU A 189 12.43 27.48 28.58
N ALA A 190 13.03 28.49 29.19
CA ALA A 190 14.44 28.46 29.56
C ALA A 190 14.76 27.34 30.58
N VAL A 191 13.86 27.10 31.54
CA VAL A 191 14.04 26.10 32.59
C VAL A 191 13.97 24.69 32.00
N TYR A 192 12.91 24.37 31.27
CA TYR A 192 12.74 23.03 30.69
C TYR A 192 13.69 22.78 29.50
N LEU A 193 14.01 23.80 28.71
CA LEU A 193 14.93 23.62 27.58
C LEU A 193 16.33 23.24 28.07
N LYS A 194 16.78 23.77 29.21
CA LYS A 194 18.05 23.37 29.83
C LYS A 194 18.09 21.88 30.17
N VAL A 195 16.99 21.32 30.68
CA VAL A 195 16.85 19.89 30.99
C VAL A 195 16.85 19.05 29.70
N VAL A 196 16.15 19.52 28.67
CA VAL A 196 16.10 18.85 27.37
C VAL A 196 17.48 18.88 26.69
N GLU A 197 18.20 19.99 26.77
CA GLU A 197 19.54 20.14 26.21
C GLU A 197 20.56 19.24 26.90
N SER A 198 20.46 19.08 28.23
CA SER A 198 21.32 18.20 29.02
C SER A 198 20.97 16.72 28.88
N SER A 199 19.79 16.39 28.35
CA SER A 199 19.34 15.00 28.18
C SER A 199 20.22 14.24 27.19
N TYR A 200 20.46 12.94 27.48
CA TYR A 200 21.40 12.11 26.71
C TYR A 200 21.16 12.10 25.20
N PHE A 201 19.89 12.10 24.77
CA PHE A 201 19.56 12.08 23.33
C PHE A 201 20.07 13.31 22.56
N ASN A 202 20.32 14.42 23.26
CA ASN A 202 20.86 15.66 22.69
C ASN A 202 22.32 15.94 23.09
N SER A 203 22.76 15.54 24.27
CA SER A 203 24.16 15.72 24.70
C SER A 203 25.10 14.69 24.10
N SER A 204 24.60 13.53 23.69
CA SER A 204 25.38 12.50 23.02
C SER A 204 25.71 12.86 21.56
N ASP A 205 27.01 12.82 21.24
CA ASP A 205 27.55 12.95 19.88
C ASP A 205 28.02 11.61 19.31
N GLU A 206 27.84 10.51 20.03
CA GLU A 206 28.30 9.16 19.70
C GLU A 206 27.74 8.70 18.35
N ALA A 207 26.47 9.02 18.06
CA ALA A 207 25.86 8.72 16.77
C ALA A 207 26.54 9.46 15.60
N LEU A 208 26.98 10.70 15.82
CA LEU A 208 27.67 11.51 14.81
C LEU A 208 29.11 11.00 14.61
N LYS A 209 29.83 10.73 15.70
CA LYS A 209 31.17 10.12 15.68
C LYS A 209 31.16 8.79 14.93
N LEU A 210 30.21 7.91 15.25
CA LEU A 210 30.02 6.64 14.56
C LEU A 210 29.71 6.80 13.08
N MET A 211 28.94 7.84 12.72
CA MET A 211 28.62 8.12 11.31
C MET A 211 29.87 8.52 10.54
N ASP A 212 30.77 9.30 11.15
CA ASP A 212 32.04 9.69 10.56
C ASP A 212 33.00 8.49 10.45
N GLU A 213 33.12 7.67 11.49
CA GLU A 213 33.93 6.43 11.48
C GLU A 213 33.47 5.45 10.39
N VAL A 214 32.16 5.18 10.31
CA VAL A 214 31.58 4.34 9.25
C VAL A 214 31.85 4.94 7.87
N GLY A 215 31.79 6.27 7.76
CA GLY A 215 32.16 7.01 6.56
C GLY A 215 33.60 6.76 6.15
N ASP A 216 34.56 6.93 7.06
CA ASP A 216 35.99 6.81 6.80
C ASP A 216 36.39 5.36 6.50
N ILE A 217 35.84 4.37 7.21
CA ILE A 217 36.04 2.95 6.89
C ILE A 217 35.56 2.65 5.47
N PHE A 218 34.42 3.21 5.06
CA PHE A 218 33.88 3.02 3.72
C PHE A 218 34.75 3.66 2.63
N VAL A 219 35.33 4.82 2.93
CA VAL A 219 36.25 5.54 2.03
C VAL A 219 37.48 4.68 1.73
N ARG A 220 38.14 4.18 2.77
CA ARG A 220 39.35 3.35 2.66
C ARG A 220 39.06 2.04 1.93
N HIS A 221 38.03 1.32 2.36
CA HIS A 221 37.82 -0.05 1.91
C HIS A 221 36.93 -0.17 0.66
N PHE A 222 35.96 0.72 0.41
CA PHE A 222 35.05 0.56 -0.73
C PHE A 222 35.22 1.62 -1.82
N ALA A 223 35.91 2.73 -1.55
CA ALA A 223 36.05 3.83 -2.49
C ALA A 223 37.50 4.10 -2.98
N GLY A 224 38.51 3.42 -2.43
CA GLY A 224 39.92 3.65 -2.77
C GLY A 224 40.34 5.08 -2.42
N ASP A 225 40.07 5.49 -1.18
CA ASP A 225 40.34 6.82 -0.62
C ASP A 225 39.65 8.02 -1.29
N ASN A 226 38.72 7.77 -2.21
CA ASN A 226 37.93 8.82 -2.83
C ASN A 226 36.67 9.15 -2.01
N ARG A 227 36.74 10.19 -1.17
CA ARG A 227 35.64 10.64 -0.32
C ARG A 227 34.37 11.02 -1.09
N ARG A 228 34.48 11.64 -2.28
CA ARG A 228 33.30 11.96 -3.12
C ARG A 228 32.60 10.69 -3.60
N LYS A 229 33.38 9.70 -4.04
CA LYS A 229 32.85 8.40 -4.49
C LYS A 229 32.17 7.66 -3.34
N ALA A 230 32.80 7.62 -2.16
CA ALA A 230 32.22 7.04 -0.94
C ALA A 230 30.90 7.70 -0.53
N MET A 231 30.88 9.03 -0.46
CA MET A 231 29.68 9.79 -0.10
C MET A 231 28.55 9.58 -1.11
N LYS A 232 28.84 9.35 -2.41
CA LYS A 232 27.83 9.01 -3.41
C LYS A 232 27.18 7.64 -3.18
N TYR A 233 27.89 6.69 -2.55
CA TYR A 233 27.35 5.38 -2.16
C TYR A 233 26.60 5.44 -0.83
N LEU A 234 27.15 6.14 0.17
CA LEU A 234 26.62 6.24 1.53
C LEU A 234 25.41 7.19 1.63
N LYS A 235 25.49 8.33 0.94
CA LYS A 235 24.37 9.24 0.69
C LYS A 235 24.04 9.14 -0.78
N PRO A 236 23.32 8.10 -1.23
CA PRO A 236 22.83 8.07 -2.59
C PRO A 236 21.98 9.34 -2.77
N ALA A 237 22.52 10.31 -3.50
CA ALA A 237 21.81 11.52 -3.83
C ALA A 237 20.45 11.08 -4.38
N GLN A 238 19.36 11.64 -3.85
CA GLN A 238 18.03 11.40 -4.43
C GLN A 238 18.20 11.52 -5.94
N ARG A 239 17.92 10.42 -6.66
CA ARG A 239 18.14 10.33 -8.11
C ARG A 239 17.68 11.65 -8.72
N LYS A 240 18.59 12.42 -9.33
CA LYS A 240 18.25 13.66 -10.04
C LYS A 240 17.01 13.33 -10.87
N GLU A 241 15.90 13.98 -10.53
CA GLU A 241 14.63 13.63 -11.13
C GLU A 241 14.76 13.88 -12.63
N SER A 242 14.60 12.83 -13.44
CA SER A 242 14.72 12.98 -14.89
C SER A 242 13.56 13.85 -15.39
N HIS A 243 13.89 14.94 -16.08
CA HIS A 243 12.93 15.80 -16.77
C HIS A 243 12.25 15.08 -17.95
N ALA A 244 12.74 13.90 -18.35
CA ALA A 244 12.14 13.10 -19.41
C ALA A 244 10.70 12.69 -19.07
N VAL A 245 10.42 12.27 -17.82
CA VAL A 245 9.07 11.80 -17.45
C VAL A 245 8.04 12.94 -17.56
N PRO A 246 8.24 14.13 -16.99
CA PRO A 246 7.38 15.29 -17.24
C PRO A 246 7.25 15.66 -18.71
N PHE A 247 8.35 15.67 -19.47
CA PHE A 247 8.34 15.99 -20.90
C PHE A 247 7.45 15.03 -21.70
N PHE A 248 7.68 13.72 -21.57
CA PHE A 248 6.86 12.70 -22.24
C PHE A 248 5.41 12.70 -21.75
N THR A 249 5.17 13.05 -20.49
CA THR A 249 3.80 13.23 -19.98
C THR A 249 3.10 14.38 -20.70
N GLY A 250 3.78 15.52 -20.84
CA GLY A 250 3.27 16.68 -21.58
C GLY A 250 3.02 16.36 -23.05
N LEU A 251 3.99 15.71 -23.72
CA LEU A 251 3.85 15.26 -25.10
C LEU A 251 2.65 14.32 -25.28
N ALA A 252 2.55 13.27 -24.46
CA ALA A 252 1.45 12.32 -24.52
C ALA A 252 0.09 12.98 -24.25
N THR A 253 0.04 13.94 -23.32
CA THR A 253 -1.18 14.71 -23.03
C THR A 253 -1.58 15.58 -24.23
N GLY A 254 -0.61 16.25 -24.88
CA GLY A 254 -0.84 17.02 -26.10
C GLY A 254 -1.33 16.15 -27.26
N CYS A 255 -0.70 14.98 -27.46
CA CYS A 255 -1.15 13.99 -28.45
C CYS A 255 -2.57 13.50 -28.16
N PHE A 256 -2.88 13.15 -26.91
CA PHE A 256 -4.23 12.77 -26.51
C PHE A 256 -5.24 13.87 -26.82
N ALA A 257 -4.96 15.12 -26.42
CA ALA A 257 -5.87 16.24 -26.64
C ALA A 257 -6.15 16.47 -28.14
N ALA A 258 -5.11 16.44 -28.98
CA ALA A 258 -5.26 16.60 -30.43
C ALA A 258 -6.08 15.46 -31.06
N LEU A 259 -5.75 14.20 -30.73
CA LEU A 259 -6.44 13.02 -31.27
C LEU A 259 -7.91 12.96 -30.79
N PHE A 260 -8.15 13.27 -29.52
CA PHE A 260 -9.49 13.30 -28.95
C PHE A 260 -10.33 14.43 -29.53
N LEU A 261 -9.76 15.62 -29.72
CA LEU A 261 -10.45 16.72 -30.40
C LEU A 261 -10.82 16.32 -31.84
N GLY A 262 -9.87 15.74 -32.57
CA GLY A 262 -10.13 15.22 -33.92
C GLY A 262 -11.23 14.16 -33.93
N TYR A 263 -11.25 13.26 -32.94
CA TYR A 263 -12.29 12.26 -32.77
C TYR A 263 -13.67 12.90 -32.56
N CYS A 264 -13.75 13.86 -31.63
CA CYS A 264 -14.99 14.57 -31.33
C CYS A 264 -15.52 15.33 -32.55
N VAL A 265 -14.65 16.01 -33.31
CA VAL A 265 -15.03 16.71 -34.54
C VAL A 265 -15.57 15.73 -35.58
N MET A 266 -14.88 14.62 -35.86
CA MET A 266 -15.37 13.61 -36.81
C MET A 266 -16.70 13.00 -36.38
N ALA A 267 -16.83 12.67 -35.08
CA ALA A 267 -18.05 12.08 -34.56
C ALA A 267 -19.22 13.06 -34.66
N HIS A 268 -19.00 14.35 -34.36
CA HIS A 268 -19.99 15.40 -34.50
C HIS A 268 -20.42 15.61 -35.96
N MET A 269 -19.45 15.73 -36.88
CA MET A 269 -19.73 15.88 -38.31
C MET A 269 -20.51 14.71 -38.90
N ALA A 270 -20.29 13.50 -38.38
CA ALA A 270 -21.00 12.30 -38.77
C ALA A 270 -22.35 12.11 -38.03
N GLY A 271 -22.75 13.05 -37.17
CA GLY A 271 -23.99 12.98 -36.40
C GLY A 271 -24.04 11.81 -35.40
N LEU A 272 -22.88 11.28 -34.98
CA LEU A 272 -22.82 10.28 -33.91
C LEU A 272 -23.31 10.92 -32.60
N TYR A 273 -23.96 10.13 -31.74
CA TYR A 273 -24.46 10.50 -30.40
C TYR A 273 -25.75 11.33 -30.33
N LEU A 274 -26.23 11.88 -31.45
CA LEU A 274 -27.54 12.54 -31.52
C LEU A 274 -28.62 11.49 -31.83
N TYR A 275 -29.71 11.53 -31.07
CA TYR A 275 -30.94 10.80 -31.35
C TYR A 275 -31.62 11.44 -32.57
N THR A 276 -31.16 11.08 -33.76
CA THR A 276 -31.89 11.39 -34.98
C THR A 276 -32.73 10.18 -35.33
N ALA A 277 -34.05 10.35 -35.31
CA ALA A 277 -34.98 9.47 -36.01
C ALA A 277 -34.70 9.61 -37.52
N ALA A 278 -33.58 9.07 -37.99
CA ALA A 278 -33.22 9.10 -39.38
C ALA A 278 -34.10 8.08 -40.13
N PRO A 279 -34.68 8.45 -41.29
CA PRO A 279 -35.53 7.57 -42.08
C PRO A 279 -34.77 6.28 -42.44
N ARG A 280 -35.52 5.18 -42.51
CA ARG A 280 -35.10 3.85 -43.00
C ARG A 280 -34.06 3.99 -44.13
N GLY A 281 -32.78 3.85 -43.81
CA GLY A 281 -31.67 3.99 -44.76
C GLY A 281 -30.37 4.56 -44.18
N ARG A 282 -30.43 5.56 -43.27
CA ARG A 282 -29.23 6.20 -42.67
C ARG A 282 -28.99 5.88 -41.19
N GLY A 283 -29.97 5.26 -40.52
CA GLY A 283 -29.92 4.87 -39.11
C GLY A 283 -28.94 3.74 -38.76
N GLY A 284 -28.25 3.12 -39.73
CA GLY A 284 -27.43 1.93 -39.51
C GLY A 284 -26.03 2.17 -38.95
N VAL A 285 -25.35 3.26 -39.31
CA VAL A 285 -23.93 3.45 -38.95
C VAL A 285 -23.77 4.00 -37.53
N SER A 286 -24.58 5.00 -37.16
CA SER A 286 -24.54 5.61 -35.81
C SER A 286 -24.93 4.60 -34.74
N ALA A 287 -26.08 3.93 -34.90
CA ALA A 287 -26.55 2.91 -33.95
C ALA A 287 -25.55 1.75 -33.79
N ARG A 288 -24.98 1.26 -34.91
CA ARG A 288 -23.97 0.19 -34.89
C ARG A 288 -22.70 0.62 -34.18
N TYR A 289 -22.20 1.83 -34.43
CA TYR A 289 -21.00 2.33 -33.74
C TYR A 289 -21.24 2.44 -32.22
N MET A 290 -22.44 2.91 -31.82
CA MET A 290 -22.86 2.99 -30.42
C MET A 290 -22.99 1.61 -29.75
N GLU A 291 -23.28 0.56 -30.51
CA GLU A 291 -23.37 -0.82 -30.04
C GLU A 291 -22.02 -1.53 -29.96
N THR A 292 -21.10 -1.27 -30.88
CA THR A 292 -19.88 -2.07 -30.99
C THR A 292 -18.66 -1.37 -30.43
N ALA A 293 -18.36 -0.16 -30.92
CA ALA A 293 -17.09 0.53 -30.68
C ALA A 293 -17.16 1.49 -29.48
N TYR A 294 -18.31 2.14 -29.27
CA TYR A 294 -18.50 3.09 -28.18
C TYR A 294 -18.30 2.46 -26.77
N PRO A 295 -18.76 1.23 -26.48
CA PRO A 295 -18.51 0.60 -25.17
C PRO A 295 -17.02 0.47 -24.84
N VAL A 296 -16.17 0.22 -25.84
CA VAL A 296 -14.70 0.15 -25.67
C VAL A 296 -14.13 1.52 -25.28
N LEU A 297 -14.50 2.58 -26.01
CA LEU A 297 -14.08 3.95 -25.70
C LEU A 297 -14.52 4.36 -24.29
N SER A 298 -15.80 4.15 -23.97
CA SER A 298 -16.41 4.49 -22.69
C SER A 298 -15.71 3.76 -21.53
N MET A 299 -15.48 2.45 -21.66
CA MET A 299 -14.78 1.63 -20.68
C MET A 299 -13.34 2.14 -20.43
N PHE A 300 -12.56 2.39 -21.48
CA PHE A 300 -11.20 2.91 -21.31
C PHE A 300 -11.17 4.33 -20.76
N ALA A 301 -12.10 5.19 -21.18
CA ALA A 301 -12.21 6.55 -20.67
C ALA A 301 -12.49 6.56 -19.15
N LEU A 302 -13.42 5.71 -18.67
CA LEU A 302 -13.69 5.58 -17.24
C LEU A 302 -12.48 4.99 -16.47
N LEU A 303 -11.82 3.98 -17.03
CA LEU A 303 -10.64 3.36 -16.41
C LEU A 303 -9.51 4.38 -16.21
N PHE A 304 -9.18 5.15 -17.26
CA PHE A 304 -8.11 6.13 -17.20
C PHE A 304 -8.50 7.40 -16.45
N LEU A 305 -9.78 7.80 -16.44
CA LEU A 305 -10.27 8.84 -15.55
C LEU A 305 -10.02 8.46 -14.08
N HIS A 306 -10.30 7.21 -13.71
CA HIS A 306 -10.05 6.73 -12.36
C HIS A 306 -8.54 6.74 -12.03
N LEU A 307 -7.69 6.29 -12.97
CA LEU A 307 -6.23 6.31 -12.81
C LEU A 307 -5.68 7.74 -12.68
N LEU A 308 -6.23 8.68 -13.45
CA LEU A 308 -5.90 10.11 -13.37
C LEU A 308 -6.24 10.67 -11.99
N LEU A 309 -7.46 10.40 -11.50
CA LEU A 309 -7.90 10.84 -10.16
C LEU A 309 -7.07 10.20 -9.05
N TYR A 310 -6.66 8.94 -9.20
CA TYR A 310 -5.71 8.31 -8.28
C TYR A 310 -4.37 9.05 -8.28
N GLY A 311 -3.84 9.42 -9.46
CA GLY A 311 -2.64 10.26 -9.58
C GLY A 311 -2.78 11.62 -8.88
N CYS A 312 -3.92 12.30 -9.08
CA CYS A 312 -4.25 13.55 -8.38
C CYS A 312 -4.30 13.39 -6.86
N ASN A 313 -4.93 12.30 -6.38
CA ASN A 313 -4.97 11.97 -4.96
C ASN A 313 -3.57 11.77 -4.39
N MET A 314 -2.68 11.05 -5.07
CA MET A 314 -1.30 10.87 -4.60
C MET A 314 -0.54 12.20 -4.50
N VAL A 315 -0.77 13.13 -5.43
CA VAL A 315 -0.19 14.48 -5.36
C VAL A 315 -0.77 15.26 -4.18
N ALA A 316 -2.09 15.20 -3.99
CA ALA A 316 -2.78 15.88 -2.89
C ALA A 316 -2.31 15.35 -1.53
N TRP A 317 -2.28 14.02 -1.33
CA TRP A 317 -1.75 13.39 -0.13
C TRP A 317 -0.31 13.79 0.16
N ARG A 318 0.55 13.83 -0.87
CA ARG A 318 1.95 14.28 -0.71
C ARG A 318 2.04 15.75 -0.28
N ARG A 319 1.25 16.64 -0.89
CA ARG A 319 1.22 18.07 -0.51
C ARG A 319 0.69 18.28 0.91
N CYS A 320 -0.30 17.50 1.31
CA CYS A 320 -0.91 17.50 2.63
C CYS A 320 -0.14 16.66 3.66
N ARG A 321 1.01 16.06 3.28
CA ARG A 321 1.85 15.20 4.14
C ARG A 321 1.12 13.97 4.71
N VAL A 322 0.08 13.49 4.04
CA VAL A 322 -0.58 12.22 4.35
C VAL A 322 0.31 11.06 3.92
N ASN A 323 0.68 10.20 4.87
CA ASN A 323 1.58 9.07 4.62
C ASN A 323 0.84 7.87 4.01
N TYR A 324 0.43 8.00 2.74
CA TYR A 324 -0.28 6.94 2.01
C TYR A 324 0.57 5.67 1.80
N GLY A 325 1.90 5.81 1.72
CA GLY A 325 2.81 4.66 1.59
C GLY A 325 2.75 3.76 2.82
N PHE A 326 2.74 4.36 4.01
CA PHE A 326 2.52 3.66 5.28
C PHE A 326 1.12 3.03 5.36
N ILE A 327 0.06 3.79 5.05
CA ILE A 327 -1.34 3.32 5.14
C ILE A 327 -1.56 2.09 4.24
N PHE A 328 -1.03 2.11 3.02
CA PHE A 328 -1.15 0.97 2.10
C PHE A 328 -0.08 -0.11 2.32
N ALA A 329 0.73 -0.01 3.38
CA ALA A 329 1.84 -0.92 3.68
C ALA A 329 2.78 -1.15 2.47
N SER A 330 2.96 -0.12 1.64
CA SER A 330 3.90 -0.15 0.54
C SER A 330 5.30 -0.01 1.13
N SER A 331 6.08 -1.09 1.10
CA SER A 331 7.45 -1.05 1.61
C SER A 331 8.34 -0.21 0.68
N PRO A 332 8.99 0.86 1.17
CA PRO A 332 9.90 1.68 0.37
C PRO A 332 11.15 0.91 -0.11
N ALA A 333 11.52 -0.17 0.59
CA ALA A 333 12.73 -0.94 0.35
C ALA A 333 12.72 -1.74 -0.97
N ALA A 334 11.55 -1.95 -1.58
CA ALA A 334 11.41 -2.82 -2.76
C ALA A 334 11.51 -2.07 -4.12
N GLY A 335 11.85 -0.78 -4.14
CA GLY A 335 12.01 0.00 -5.39
C GLY A 335 10.77 0.01 -6.32
N GLY A 336 9.59 -0.35 -5.78
CA GLY A 336 8.38 -0.68 -6.54
C GLY A 336 7.20 0.24 -6.28
N GLU A 337 7.41 1.40 -5.66
CA GLU A 337 6.36 2.41 -5.51
C GLU A 337 6.19 3.20 -6.80
N LEU A 338 5.01 3.08 -7.41
CA LEU A 338 4.63 3.87 -8.57
C LEU A 338 4.55 5.35 -8.15
N ARG A 339 5.40 6.22 -8.70
CA ARG A 339 5.40 7.63 -8.33
C ARG A 339 4.24 8.34 -9.05
N PRO A 340 3.70 9.45 -8.51
CA PRO A 340 2.59 10.16 -9.16
C PRO A 340 2.88 10.52 -10.62
N ARG A 341 4.11 10.95 -10.94
CA ARG A 341 4.54 11.27 -12.31
C ARG A 341 4.50 10.06 -13.25
N ASP A 342 4.84 8.88 -12.74
CA ASP A 342 4.78 7.64 -13.51
C ASP A 342 3.31 7.24 -13.77
N VAL A 343 2.40 7.51 -12.82
CA VAL A 343 0.94 7.33 -13.02
C VAL A 343 0.43 8.25 -14.12
N PHE A 344 0.77 9.55 -14.07
CA PHE A 344 0.33 10.50 -15.10
C PHE A 344 0.88 10.16 -16.47
N LEU A 345 2.15 9.75 -16.58
CA LEU A 345 2.74 9.31 -17.84
C LEU A 345 2.00 8.08 -18.41
N ALA A 346 1.81 7.05 -17.58
CA ALA A 346 1.11 5.83 -17.99
C ALA A 346 -0.34 6.13 -18.43
N CYS A 347 -1.04 7.00 -17.70
CA CYS A 347 -2.39 7.42 -18.01
C CYS A 347 -2.45 8.20 -19.33
N ALA A 348 -1.62 9.23 -19.50
CA ALA A 348 -1.60 10.07 -20.70
C ALA A 348 -1.20 9.27 -21.95
N ALA A 349 -0.17 8.43 -21.85
CA ALA A 349 0.25 7.58 -22.95
C ALA A 349 -0.82 6.57 -23.36
N SER A 350 -1.50 5.96 -22.38
CA SER A 350 -2.58 5.00 -22.65
C SER A 350 -3.81 5.69 -23.25
N MET A 351 -4.18 6.87 -22.75
CA MET A 351 -5.28 7.66 -23.32
C MET A 351 -4.99 8.13 -24.74
N ALA A 352 -3.75 8.56 -25.02
CA ALA A 352 -3.33 8.90 -26.38
C ALA A 352 -3.41 7.70 -27.34
N ALA A 353 -2.97 6.52 -26.89
CA ALA A 353 -3.08 5.28 -27.67
C ALA A 353 -4.53 4.91 -27.96
N VAL A 354 -5.41 4.94 -26.95
CA VAL A 354 -6.84 4.68 -27.12
C VAL A 354 -7.47 5.71 -28.06
N ALA A 355 -7.24 7.01 -27.84
CA ALA A 355 -7.79 8.06 -28.69
C ALA A 355 -7.31 7.91 -30.15
N GLY A 356 -6.03 7.59 -30.38
CA GLY A 356 -5.48 7.36 -31.71
C GLY A 356 -6.11 6.16 -32.42
N VAL A 357 -6.25 5.03 -31.74
CA VAL A 357 -6.89 3.83 -32.31
C VAL A 357 -8.37 4.07 -32.58
N MET A 358 -9.09 4.72 -31.67
CA MET A 358 -10.52 5.02 -31.86
C MET A 358 -10.75 6.08 -32.94
N PHE A 359 -9.86 7.07 -33.07
CA PHE A 359 -9.83 8.04 -34.17
C PHE A 359 -9.65 7.33 -35.51
N ALA A 360 -8.63 6.47 -35.62
CA ALA A 360 -8.37 5.71 -36.84
C ALA A 360 -9.53 4.77 -37.20
N HIS A 361 -10.10 4.07 -36.21
CA HIS A 361 -11.27 3.22 -36.39
C HIS A 361 -12.46 4.02 -36.90
N LEU A 362 -12.78 5.16 -36.28
CA LEU A 362 -13.88 6.02 -36.73
C LEU A 362 -13.65 6.53 -38.16
N ALA A 363 -12.43 6.96 -38.49
CA ALA A 363 -12.09 7.39 -39.84
C ALA A 363 -12.30 6.28 -40.89
N LEU A 364 -11.94 5.04 -40.58
CA LEU A 364 -12.18 3.88 -41.47
C LEU A 364 -13.67 3.57 -41.62
N VAL A 365 -14.44 3.65 -40.53
CA VAL A 365 -15.89 3.46 -40.55
C VAL A 365 -16.56 4.53 -41.43
N LEU A 366 -16.17 5.80 -41.29
CA LEU A 366 -16.70 6.91 -42.09
C LEU A 366 -16.30 6.84 -43.57
N ARG A 367 -15.17 6.19 -43.89
CA ARG A 367 -14.76 5.89 -45.28
C ARG A 367 -15.54 4.73 -45.94
N GLY A 368 -16.47 4.11 -45.23
CA GLY A 368 -17.33 3.04 -45.76
C GLY A 368 -16.90 1.62 -45.40
N TYR A 369 -15.80 1.42 -44.66
CA TYR A 369 -15.33 0.08 -44.27
C TYR A 369 -16.07 -0.53 -43.06
N HIS A 370 -17.26 -0.05 -42.75
CA HIS A 370 -18.02 -0.42 -41.57
C HIS A 370 -18.48 -1.88 -41.55
N ALA A 371 -18.64 -2.52 -42.72
CA ALA A 371 -19.04 -3.93 -42.83
C ALA A 371 -17.85 -4.90 -42.74
N SER A 372 -16.61 -4.39 -42.81
CA SER A 372 -15.40 -5.22 -42.76
C SER A 372 -15.19 -5.80 -41.35
N PRO A 373 -15.13 -7.13 -41.20
CA PRO A 373 -14.86 -7.76 -39.91
C PRO A 373 -13.50 -7.35 -39.33
N HIS A 374 -12.52 -7.03 -40.19
CA HIS A 374 -11.20 -6.58 -39.76
C HIS A 374 -11.26 -5.20 -39.09
N VAL A 375 -12.11 -4.29 -39.59
CA VAL A 375 -12.28 -2.97 -39.00
C VAL A 375 -13.02 -3.07 -37.66
N GLN A 376 -14.10 -3.86 -37.59
CA GLN A 376 -14.86 -4.09 -36.35
C GLN A 376 -14.04 -4.80 -35.25
N ALA A 377 -12.98 -5.53 -35.63
CA ALA A 377 -12.05 -6.16 -34.68
C ALA A 377 -11.04 -5.18 -34.04
N ILE A 378 -10.81 -3.99 -34.61
CA ILE A 378 -9.79 -3.04 -34.14
C ILE A 378 -9.96 -2.68 -32.64
N PRO A 379 -11.16 -2.30 -32.15
CA PRO A 379 -11.35 -2.03 -30.71
C PRO A 379 -11.12 -3.26 -29.83
N GLY A 380 -11.36 -4.46 -30.35
CA GLY A 380 -11.11 -5.73 -29.66
C GLY A 380 -9.62 -6.04 -29.54
N PHE A 381 -8.84 -5.79 -30.60
CA PHE A 381 -7.37 -5.89 -30.54
C PHE A 381 -6.76 -4.89 -29.56
N LEU A 382 -7.32 -3.68 -29.46
CA LEU A 382 -6.92 -2.71 -28.44
C LEU A 382 -7.15 -3.26 -27.03
N LEU A 383 -8.35 -3.81 -26.75
CA LEU A 383 -8.65 -4.46 -25.47
C LEU A 383 -7.69 -5.61 -25.18
N LEU A 384 -7.47 -6.50 -26.16
CA LEU A 384 -6.55 -7.62 -26.04
C LEU A 384 -5.12 -7.16 -25.73
N ALA A 385 -4.62 -6.10 -26.39
CA ALA A 385 -3.29 -5.57 -26.14
C ALA A 385 -3.12 -5.07 -24.69
N PHE A 386 -4.12 -4.37 -24.15
CA PHE A 386 -4.11 -3.94 -22.74
C PHE A 386 -4.19 -5.11 -21.76
N LEU A 387 -5.00 -6.14 -22.05
CA LEU A 387 -5.08 -7.35 -21.23
C LEU A 387 -3.75 -8.12 -21.26
N LEU A 388 -3.18 -8.33 -22.43
CA LEU A 388 -1.86 -8.97 -22.57
C LEU A 388 -0.80 -8.18 -21.81
N LEU A 389 -0.78 -6.85 -21.90
CA LEU A 389 0.13 -6.02 -21.14
C LEU A 389 -0.08 -6.18 -19.62
N LEU A 390 -1.33 -6.19 -19.16
CA LEU A 390 -1.69 -6.34 -17.75
C LEU A 390 -1.15 -7.65 -17.15
N PHE A 391 -1.36 -8.76 -17.85
CA PHE A 391 -0.94 -10.10 -17.42
C PHE A 391 0.50 -10.45 -17.80
N CYS A 392 1.18 -9.63 -18.62
CA CYS A 392 2.53 -9.90 -19.10
C CYS A 392 3.52 -10.00 -17.92
N PRO A 393 4.23 -11.14 -17.75
CA PRO A 393 5.19 -11.33 -16.67
C PRO A 393 6.56 -10.68 -16.97
N LEU A 394 6.80 -10.23 -18.20
CA LEU A 394 8.06 -9.63 -18.63
C LEU A 394 8.28 -8.27 -17.97
N ASN A 395 9.54 -7.84 -17.86
CA ASN A 395 9.93 -6.58 -17.23
C ASN A 395 9.68 -5.36 -18.15
N VAL A 396 8.45 -5.23 -18.62
CA VAL A 396 7.93 -4.18 -19.50
C VAL A 396 6.98 -3.31 -18.68
N VAL A 397 6.85 -2.00 -18.95
CA VAL A 397 5.81 -1.05 -18.43
C VAL A 397 5.37 -1.24 -16.96
N TYR A 398 6.24 -0.99 -15.98
CA TYR A 398 5.89 -1.03 -14.54
C TYR A 398 5.44 -2.42 -14.01
N ARG A 399 6.19 -3.48 -14.32
CA ARG A 399 5.90 -4.88 -13.92
C ARG A 399 5.49 -5.05 -12.46
N SER A 400 6.27 -4.50 -11.52
CA SER A 400 6.00 -4.65 -10.09
C SER A 400 4.63 -4.13 -9.69
N SER A 401 4.20 -3.02 -10.29
CA SER A 401 2.88 -2.42 -10.02
C SER A 401 1.75 -3.27 -10.59
N ARG A 402 1.91 -3.80 -11.82
CA ARG A 402 0.89 -4.68 -12.42
C ARG A 402 0.70 -5.97 -11.64
N LEU A 403 1.78 -6.64 -11.27
CA LEU A 403 1.70 -7.87 -10.46
C LEU A 403 1.13 -7.61 -9.06
N ARG A 404 1.40 -6.44 -8.48
CA ARG A 404 0.76 -6.03 -7.22
C ARG A 404 -0.74 -5.80 -7.41
N PHE A 405 -1.15 -5.12 -8.47
CA PHE A 405 -2.57 -4.91 -8.79
C PHE A 405 -3.31 -6.24 -8.98
N LEU A 406 -2.74 -7.18 -9.75
CA LEU A 406 -3.31 -8.52 -9.94
C LEU A 406 -3.41 -9.30 -8.62
N ARG A 407 -2.41 -9.18 -7.73
CA ARG A 407 -2.46 -9.79 -6.40
C ARG A 407 -3.59 -9.23 -5.54
N ILE A 408 -3.80 -7.91 -5.58
CA ILE A 408 -4.90 -7.26 -4.86
C ILE A 408 -6.24 -7.73 -5.43
N LEU A 409 -6.39 -7.76 -6.77
CA LEU A 409 -7.62 -8.23 -7.41
C LEU A 409 -7.93 -9.69 -7.02
N ARG A 410 -6.92 -10.56 -7.01
CA ARG A 410 -7.05 -11.94 -6.50
C ARG A 410 -7.52 -11.96 -5.05
N ASN A 411 -6.93 -11.14 -4.17
CA ASN A 411 -7.33 -11.07 -2.76
C ASN A 411 -8.78 -10.59 -2.59
N ILE A 412 -9.26 -9.68 -3.45
CA ILE A 412 -10.65 -9.21 -3.43
C ILE A 412 -11.60 -10.34 -3.82
N VAL A 413 -11.33 -11.02 -4.94
CA VAL A 413 -12.15 -12.12 -5.46
C VAL A 413 -12.20 -13.29 -4.47
N LEU A 414 -11.06 -13.60 -3.86
CA LEU A 414 -10.91 -14.68 -2.88
C LEU A 414 -10.99 -14.20 -1.42
N SER A 415 -11.66 -13.07 -1.17
CA SER A 415 -11.72 -12.42 0.14
C SER A 415 -12.08 -13.30 1.34
N PRO A 416 -12.89 -14.38 1.23
CA PRO A 416 -13.11 -15.29 2.36
C PRO A 416 -11.86 -16.07 2.79
N LEU A 417 -10.91 -16.27 1.87
CA LEU A 417 -9.76 -17.16 2.03
C LEU A 417 -8.48 -16.45 2.48
N TYR A 418 -8.46 -15.11 2.47
CA TYR A 418 -7.26 -14.32 2.78
C TYR A 418 -7.57 -13.24 3.82
N LYS A 419 -6.56 -12.91 4.64
CA LYS A 419 -6.64 -11.77 5.56
C LYS A 419 -6.81 -10.48 4.77
N VAL A 420 -7.88 -9.75 5.06
CA VAL A 420 -8.23 -8.49 4.39
C VAL A 420 -7.44 -7.33 5.01
N VAL A 421 -6.64 -6.65 4.21
CA VAL A 421 -5.91 -5.43 4.64
C VAL A 421 -6.52 -4.16 4.04
N MET A 422 -6.10 -2.99 4.56
CA MET A 422 -6.58 -1.66 4.11
C MET A 422 -6.62 -1.51 2.59
N VAL A 423 -5.53 -1.89 1.91
CA VAL A 423 -5.44 -1.77 0.44
C VAL A 423 -6.46 -2.64 -0.29
N ASP A 424 -6.82 -3.82 0.25
CA ASP A 424 -7.76 -4.73 -0.41
C ASP A 424 -9.19 -4.17 -0.38
N PHE A 425 -9.65 -3.69 0.80
CA PHE A 425 -10.99 -3.12 0.90
C PHE A 425 -11.08 -1.72 0.29
N PHE A 426 -10.01 -0.93 0.35
CA PHE A 426 -9.94 0.36 -0.34
C PHE A 426 -10.07 0.19 -1.86
N MET A 427 -9.37 -0.80 -2.45
CA MET A 427 -9.46 -1.11 -3.88
C MET A 427 -10.81 -1.71 -4.27
N ALA A 428 -11.41 -2.55 -3.43
CA ALA A 428 -12.75 -3.07 -3.68
C ALA A 428 -13.83 -1.97 -3.64
N ASP A 429 -13.67 -0.93 -2.82
CA ASP A 429 -14.53 0.27 -2.85
C ASP A 429 -14.40 1.03 -4.19
N GLN A 430 -13.20 1.03 -4.80
CA GLN A 430 -13.03 1.56 -6.15
C GLN A 430 -13.82 0.72 -7.16
N LEU A 431 -13.75 -0.62 -7.07
CA LEU A 431 -14.47 -1.53 -7.97
C LEU A 431 -16.00 -1.35 -7.92
N CYS A 432 -16.57 -0.99 -6.76
CA CYS A 432 -17.99 -0.64 -6.64
C CYS A 432 -18.38 0.55 -7.54
N SER A 433 -17.43 1.45 -7.79
CA SER A 433 -17.60 2.62 -8.66
C SER A 433 -17.24 2.30 -10.13
N GLN A 434 -16.92 1.04 -10.43
CA GLN A 434 -16.52 0.54 -11.75
C GLN A 434 -17.49 -0.51 -12.29
N VAL A 435 -18.67 -0.67 -11.70
CA VAL A 435 -19.73 -1.56 -12.21
C VAL A 435 -20.01 -1.31 -13.70
N PRO A 436 -20.10 -0.07 -14.22
CA PRO A 436 -20.28 0.17 -15.65
C PRO A 436 -19.13 -0.40 -16.52
N ILE A 437 -17.89 -0.37 -16.02
CA ILE A 437 -16.74 -0.96 -16.73
C ILE A 437 -16.87 -2.48 -16.77
N LEU A 438 -17.21 -3.12 -15.64
CA LEU A 438 -17.38 -4.57 -15.57
C LEU A 438 -18.51 -5.06 -16.49
N ARG A 439 -19.62 -4.32 -16.54
CA ARG A 439 -20.72 -4.50 -17.49
C ARG A 439 -20.26 -4.40 -18.95
N SER A 440 -19.48 -3.37 -19.28
CA SER A 440 -18.93 -3.23 -20.63
C SER A 440 -17.95 -4.36 -20.97
N MET A 441 -17.12 -4.81 -20.01
CA MET A 441 -16.21 -5.94 -20.23
C MET A 441 -16.96 -7.25 -20.48
N GLU A 442 -18.03 -7.52 -19.75
CA GLU A 442 -18.91 -8.68 -19.96
C GLU A 442 -19.52 -8.65 -21.38
N TYR A 443 -20.12 -7.51 -21.77
CA TYR A 443 -20.67 -7.34 -23.11
C TYR A 443 -19.61 -7.51 -24.20
N LEU A 444 -18.43 -6.91 -24.05
CA LEU A 444 -17.34 -7.02 -25.02
C LEU A 444 -16.80 -8.45 -25.11
N ALA A 445 -16.73 -9.17 -23.98
CA ALA A 445 -16.38 -10.58 -23.98
C ALA A 445 -17.40 -11.39 -24.78
N CYS A 446 -18.70 -11.19 -24.55
CA CYS A 446 -19.74 -11.82 -25.35
C CYS A 446 -19.59 -11.48 -26.85
N TYR A 447 -19.44 -10.20 -27.19
CA TYR A 447 -19.40 -9.72 -28.57
C TYR A 447 -18.24 -10.30 -29.38
N TYR A 448 -17.05 -10.38 -28.79
CA TYR A 448 -15.87 -10.92 -29.47
C TYR A 448 -15.78 -12.45 -29.43
N ILE A 449 -16.18 -13.10 -28.33
CA ILE A 449 -16.11 -14.56 -28.19
C ILE A 449 -17.18 -15.26 -29.04
N SER A 450 -18.42 -14.72 -29.08
CA SER A 450 -19.50 -15.28 -29.90
C SER A 450 -19.28 -15.12 -31.41
N GLY A 451 -18.34 -14.25 -31.82
CA GLY A 451 -18.16 -13.90 -33.23
C GLY A 451 -19.25 -12.98 -33.78
N SER A 452 -20.11 -12.40 -32.92
CA SER A 452 -21.15 -11.42 -33.29
C SER A 452 -20.61 -10.29 -34.17
N TYR A 453 -19.36 -9.86 -33.93
CA TYR A 453 -18.69 -8.85 -34.76
C TYR A 453 -18.47 -9.26 -36.22
N ARG A 454 -18.46 -10.57 -36.52
CA ARG A 454 -18.34 -11.12 -37.89
C ARG A 454 -19.70 -11.33 -38.52
N THR A 455 -20.66 -11.85 -37.74
CA THR A 455 -22.01 -12.19 -38.23
C THR A 455 -22.92 -10.97 -38.34
N GLN A 456 -22.50 -9.82 -37.81
CA GLN A 456 -23.27 -8.58 -37.75
C GLN A 456 -24.57 -8.69 -36.93
N ASP A 457 -24.67 -9.70 -36.05
CA ASP A 457 -25.76 -9.82 -35.09
C ASP A 457 -25.39 -9.12 -33.78
N TYR A 458 -25.41 -7.79 -33.80
CA TYR A 458 -25.02 -6.93 -32.67
C TYR A 458 -25.98 -7.07 -31.47
N GLY A 459 -27.21 -7.54 -31.69
CA GLY A 459 -28.23 -7.71 -30.65
C GLY A 459 -28.06 -8.98 -29.83
N TYR A 460 -27.26 -9.96 -30.27
CA TYR A 460 -27.11 -11.26 -29.63
C TYR A 460 -26.83 -11.18 -28.12
N CYS A 461 -25.86 -10.33 -27.73
CA CYS A 461 -25.44 -10.19 -26.34
C CYS A 461 -26.44 -9.45 -25.45
N ILE A 462 -27.40 -8.73 -26.04
CA ILE A 462 -28.41 -7.97 -25.30
C ILE A 462 -29.71 -8.79 -25.19
N ASN A 463 -30.06 -9.50 -26.26
CA ASN A 463 -31.33 -10.20 -26.39
C ASN A 463 -31.30 -11.61 -25.79
N THR A 464 -30.13 -12.21 -25.62
CA THR A 464 -30.00 -13.54 -25.02
C THR A 464 -30.19 -13.50 -23.51
N LYS A 465 -31.25 -14.16 -23.01
CA LYS A 465 -31.63 -14.16 -21.58
C LYS A 465 -30.47 -14.51 -20.64
N HIS A 466 -29.74 -15.59 -20.92
CA HIS A 466 -28.64 -16.03 -20.05
C HIS A 466 -27.49 -15.02 -19.98
N ILE A 467 -27.20 -14.32 -21.07
CA ILE A 467 -26.15 -13.28 -21.11
C ILE A 467 -26.62 -12.05 -20.35
N ARG A 468 -27.89 -11.65 -20.51
CA ARG A 468 -28.49 -10.58 -19.72
C ARG A 468 -28.48 -10.88 -18.22
N ASP A 469 -28.81 -12.11 -17.82
CA ASP A 469 -28.78 -12.55 -16.42
C ASP A 469 -27.34 -12.55 -15.87
N LEU A 470 -26.35 -12.98 -16.67
CA LEU A 470 -24.93 -12.86 -16.33
C LEU A 470 -24.52 -11.40 -16.12
N ALA A 471 -24.98 -10.51 -17.00
CA ALA A 471 -24.68 -9.09 -16.92
C ALA A 471 -25.27 -8.44 -15.65
N TYR A 472 -26.42 -8.92 -15.15
CA TYR A 472 -26.92 -8.54 -13.82
C TYR A 472 -26.01 -9.09 -12.71
N ALA A 473 -25.63 -10.36 -12.76
CA ALA A 473 -24.73 -10.96 -11.78
C ALA A 473 -23.39 -10.21 -11.67
N VAL A 474 -22.80 -9.81 -12.81
CA VAL A 474 -21.57 -9.02 -12.87
C VAL A 474 -21.70 -7.66 -12.16
N SER A 475 -22.88 -7.03 -12.22
CA SER A 475 -23.15 -5.78 -11.49
C SER A 475 -23.16 -5.95 -9.96
N PHE A 476 -23.52 -7.13 -9.45
CA PHE A 476 -23.54 -7.41 -8.02
C PHE A 476 -22.16 -7.78 -7.46
N LEU A 477 -21.24 -8.28 -8.29
CA LEU A 477 -19.95 -8.81 -7.83
C LEU A 477 -19.14 -7.84 -6.95
N PRO A 478 -18.98 -6.55 -7.28
CA PRO A 478 -18.20 -5.65 -6.43
C PRO A 478 -18.77 -5.48 -5.02
N TYR A 479 -20.10 -5.38 -4.91
CA TYR A 479 -20.79 -5.26 -3.63
C TYR A 479 -20.71 -6.58 -2.84
N TYR A 480 -20.84 -7.71 -3.52
CA TYR A 480 -20.63 -9.03 -2.92
C TYR A 480 -19.22 -9.17 -2.35
N TRP A 481 -18.17 -8.84 -3.11
CA TRP A 481 -16.80 -8.92 -2.61
C TRP A 481 -16.57 -8.00 -1.42
N ARG A 482 -17.17 -6.80 -1.39
CA ARG A 482 -17.08 -5.92 -0.21
C ARG A 482 -17.80 -6.51 1.00
N ALA A 483 -18.99 -7.08 0.82
CA ALA A 483 -19.72 -7.75 1.89
C ALA A 483 -18.89 -8.93 2.45
N MET A 484 -18.30 -9.75 1.59
CA MET A 484 -17.43 -10.87 2.02
C MET A 484 -16.17 -10.39 2.74
N GLN A 485 -15.56 -9.29 2.30
CA GLN A 485 -14.44 -8.68 3.03
C GLN A 485 -14.85 -8.19 4.42
N CYS A 486 -16.04 -7.59 4.55
CA CYS A 486 -16.58 -7.16 5.84
C CYS A 486 -16.89 -8.36 6.75
N ALA A 487 -17.50 -9.42 6.22
CA ALA A 487 -17.74 -10.67 6.95
C ALA A 487 -16.43 -11.29 7.44
N ARG A 488 -15.41 -11.36 6.57
CA ARG A 488 -14.10 -11.90 6.93
C ARG A 488 -13.44 -11.10 8.05
N ARG A 489 -13.49 -9.77 8.01
CA ARG A 489 -12.94 -8.92 9.07
C ARG A 489 -13.70 -9.03 10.38
N TRP A 490 -15.02 -9.18 10.32
CA TRP A 490 -15.82 -9.46 11.51
C TRP A 490 -15.40 -10.79 12.15
N PHE A 491 -15.22 -11.85 11.36
CA PHE A 491 -14.74 -13.14 11.85
C PHE A 491 -13.33 -13.06 12.45
N ASP A 492 -12.43 -12.26 11.84
CA ASP A 492 -11.04 -12.12 12.30
C ASP A 492 -10.86 -11.20 13.51
N GLU A 493 -11.60 -10.09 13.58
CA GLU A 493 -11.41 -9.02 14.56
C GLU A 493 -12.51 -8.98 15.64
N GLY A 494 -13.64 -9.65 15.45
CA GLY A 494 -14.80 -9.65 16.36
C GLY A 494 -15.57 -8.32 16.43
N ASP A 495 -15.12 -7.26 15.75
CA ASP A 495 -15.74 -5.93 15.83
C ASP A 495 -17.05 -5.86 15.02
N THR A 496 -18.16 -5.59 15.72
CA THR A 496 -19.50 -5.42 15.14
C THR A 496 -19.56 -4.29 14.11
N SER A 497 -18.64 -3.32 14.14
CA SER A 497 -18.56 -2.27 13.14
C SER A 497 -18.39 -2.81 11.71
N HIS A 498 -17.75 -3.96 11.55
CA HIS A 498 -17.60 -4.65 10.25
C HIS A 498 -18.91 -5.25 9.76
N LEU A 499 -19.74 -5.77 10.67
CA LEU A 499 -21.07 -6.30 10.34
C LEU A 499 -22.03 -5.18 9.92
N VAL A 500 -21.96 -4.03 10.59
CA VAL A 500 -22.70 -2.83 10.17
C VAL A 500 -22.18 -2.33 8.80
N ASN A 501 -20.89 -2.48 8.50
CA ASN A 501 -20.39 -2.16 7.15
C ASN A 501 -20.91 -3.16 6.10
N LEU A 502 -21.01 -4.44 6.45
CA LEU A 502 -21.61 -5.46 5.58
C LEU A 502 -23.05 -5.09 5.21
N GLY A 503 -23.84 -4.67 6.20
CA GLY A 503 -25.22 -4.22 6.00
C GLY A 503 -25.36 -3.10 4.97
N LYS A 504 -24.41 -2.16 4.92
CA LYS A 504 -24.35 -1.11 3.89
C LYS A 504 -24.29 -1.71 2.47
N TYR A 505 -23.39 -2.66 2.21
CA TYR A 505 -23.25 -3.27 0.89
C TYR A 505 -24.45 -4.15 0.53
N VAL A 506 -25.01 -4.88 1.50
CA VAL A 506 -26.25 -5.65 1.32
C VAL A 506 -27.41 -4.72 0.96
N SER A 507 -27.54 -3.56 1.61
CA SER A 507 -28.60 -2.60 1.28
C SER A 507 -28.52 -2.09 -0.17
N ALA A 508 -27.30 -1.87 -0.69
CA ALA A 508 -27.10 -1.49 -2.09
C ALA A 508 -27.48 -2.63 -3.05
N MET A 509 -27.18 -3.88 -2.71
CA MET A 509 -27.61 -5.04 -3.48
C MET A 509 -29.13 -5.19 -3.48
N LEU A 510 -29.79 -4.99 -2.33
CA LEU A 510 -31.26 -5.02 -2.25
C LEU A 510 -31.90 -3.93 -3.12
N ALA A 511 -31.34 -2.71 -3.12
CA ALA A 511 -31.83 -1.62 -3.97
C ALA A 511 -31.70 -1.96 -5.47
N ALA A 512 -30.55 -2.52 -5.88
CA ALA A 512 -30.35 -2.99 -7.25
C ALA A 512 -31.28 -4.16 -7.61
N GLY A 513 -31.54 -5.09 -6.70
CA GLY A 513 -32.49 -6.18 -6.88
C GLY A 513 -33.94 -5.69 -7.03
N ALA A 514 -34.35 -4.73 -6.19
CA ALA A 514 -35.65 -4.08 -6.29
C ALA A 514 -35.83 -3.37 -7.65
N LYS A 515 -34.76 -2.80 -8.21
CA LYS A 515 -34.79 -2.20 -9.55
C LYS A 515 -35.11 -3.25 -10.61
N VAL A 516 -34.41 -4.39 -10.57
CA VAL A 516 -34.65 -5.50 -11.51
C VAL A 516 -36.06 -6.07 -11.37
N ALA A 517 -36.62 -6.08 -10.16
CA ALA A 517 -38.01 -6.48 -9.93
C ALA A 517 -39.01 -5.49 -10.55
N TYR A 518 -38.78 -4.18 -10.36
CA TYR A 518 -39.59 -3.13 -10.97
C TYR A 518 -39.55 -3.17 -12.50
N GLU A 519 -38.37 -3.38 -13.11
CA GLU A 519 -38.21 -3.53 -14.56
C GLU A 519 -38.99 -4.73 -15.16
N LYS A 520 -39.44 -5.69 -14.34
CA LYS A 520 -40.18 -6.86 -14.80
C LYS A 520 -41.69 -6.75 -14.62
N ASP A 521 -42.12 -6.14 -13.51
CA ASP A 521 -43.53 -6.13 -13.08
C ASP A 521 -44.20 -4.76 -13.32
N GLU A 522 -43.42 -3.67 -13.35
CA GLU A 522 -43.87 -2.27 -13.53
C GLU A 522 -45.05 -1.85 -12.63
N SER A 523 -45.27 -2.53 -11.52
CA SER A 523 -46.37 -2.28 -10.59
C SER A 523 -46.09 -1.13 -9.62
N LEU A 524 -47.14 -0.47 -9.13
CA LEU A 524 -47.01 0.56 -8.09
C LEU A 524 -46.38 0.01 -6.79
N ALA A 525 -46.61 -1.26 -6.48
CA ALA A 525 -46.01 -1.93 -5.32
C ALA A 525 -44.50 -2.08 -5.49
N SER A 526 -44.04 -2.56 -6.65
CA SER A 526 -42.61 -2.68 -6.94
C SER A 526 -41.90 -1.32 -7.05
N LEU A 527 -42.57 -0.29 -7.56
CA LEU A 527 -42.06 1.09 -7.55
C LEU A 527 -41.91 1.63 -6.13
N THR A 528 -42.91 1.43 -5.27
CA THR A 528 -42.88 1.86 -3.86
C THR A 528 -41.74 1.16 -3.11
N LEU A 529 -41.59 -0.15 -3.32
CA LEU A 529 -40.48 -0.92 -2.76
C LEU A 529 -39.12 -0.40 -3.25
N LEU A 530 -38.98 -0.14 -4.56
CA LEU A 530 -37.77 0.40 -5.16
C LEU A 530 -37.37 1.75 -4.54
N VAL A 531 -38.32 2.68 -4.41
CA VAL A 531 -38.08 4.01 -3.83
C VAL A 531 -37.69 3.87 -2.36
N ALA A 532 -38.39 3.06 -1.58
CA ALA A 532 -38.11 2.85 -0.16
C ALA A 532 -36.71 2.26 0.06
N VAL A 533 -36.41 1.13 -0.58
CA VAL A 533 -35.12 0.43 -0.42
C VAL A 533 -33.96 1.29 -0.95
N SER A 534 -34.13 1.98 -2.08
CA SER A 534 -33.09 2.87 -2.63
C SER A 534 -32.83 4.09 -1.75
N SER A 535 -33.88 4.66 -1.15
CA SER A 535 -33.75 5.78 -0.21
C SER A 535 -33.01 5.35 1.05
N THR A 536 -33.38 4.21 1.65
CA THR A 536 -32.69 3.65 2.82
C THR A 536 -31.22 3.35 2.51
N ALA A 537 -30.93 2.69 1.39
CA ALA A 537 -29.55 2.41 0.96
C ALA A 537 -28.74 3.70 0.73
N THR A 538 -29.37 4.75 0.20
CA THR A 538 -28.71 6.05 -0.02
C THR A 538 -28.36 6.74 1.29
N VAL A 539 -29.31 6.80 2.23
CA VAL A 539 -29.10 7.39 3.57
C VAL A 539 -28.01 6.63 4.32
N TYR A 540 -28.04 5.30 4.29
CA TYR A 540 -27.01 4.47 4.94
C TYR A 540 -25.62 4.73 4.35
N GLN A 541 -25.51 4.79 3.02
CA GLN A 541 -24.25 5.09 2.35
C GLN A 541 -23.74 6.52 2.63
N LEU A 542 -24.63 7.51 2.75
CA LEU A 542 -24.26 8.88 3.14
C LEU A 542 -23.78 8.96 4.58
N TYR A 543 -24.49 8.31 5.51
CA TYR A 543 -24.06 8.18 6.89
C TYR A 543 -22.65 7.57 6.95
N TRP A 544 -22.42 6.48 6.21
CA TRP A 544 -21.13 5.81 6.22
C TRP A 544 -20.01 6.71 5.69
N ASP A 545 -20.22 7.39 4.56
CA ASP A 545 -19.21 8.28 3.99
C ASP A 545 -18.84 9.41 4.94
N PHE A 546 -19.83 10.10 5.51
CA PHE A 546 -19.56 11.25 6.36
C PHE A 546 -19.05 10.85 7.74
N VAL A 547 -19.70 9.89 8.40
CA VAL A 547 -19.41 9.56 9.80
C VAL A 547 -18.27 8.56 9.92
N LYS A 548 -18.26 7.49 9.13
CA LYS A 548 -17.28 6.39 9.28
C LYS A 548 -16.03 6.63 8.45
N ASP A 549 -16.20 6.91 7.15
CA ASP A 549 -15.06 7.02 6.24
C ASP A 549 -14.30 8.35 6.43
N TRP A 550 -15.02 9.47 6.49
CA TRP A 550 -14.41 10.79 6.65
C TRP A 550 -14.27 11.22 8.12
N GLY A 551 -15.01 10.57 9.03
CA GLY A 551 -14.96 10.88 10.46
C GLY A 551 -15.63 12.21 10.83
N LEU A 552 -16.46 12.78 9.97
CA LEU A 552 -17.18 14.04 10.17
C LEU A 552 -18.53 13.83 10.88
N LEU A 553 -19.36 14.88 10.91
CA LEU A 553 -20.64 14.97 11.62
C LEU A 553 -20.50 14.69 13.12
N GLN A 554 -19.42 15.18 13.74
CA GLN A 554 -19.22 15.09 15.17
C GLN A 554 -19.86 16.32 15.85
N PRO A 555 -20.96 16.17 16.61
CA PRO A 555 -21.63 17.30 17.26
C PRO A 555 -20.81 17.88 18.41
N ASN A 556 -20.00 17.05 19.08
CA ASN A 556 -19.24 17.41 20.29
C ASN A 556 -17.82 17.92 19.98
N SER A 557 -17.57 18.45 18.79
CA SER A 557 -16.25 18.94 18.39
C SER A 557 -16.17 20.47 18.43
N ASN A 558 -14.96 21.01 18.54
CA ASN A 558 -14.69 22.45 18.50
C ASN A 558 -14.99 23.06 17.11
N ASN A 559 -15.13 22.22 16.09
CA ASN A 559 -15.49 22.62 14.74
C ASN A 559 -16.86 21.99 14.42
N PRO A 560 -17.98 22.73 14.49
CA PRO A 560 -19.32 22.14 14.36
C PRO A 560 -19.43 21.14 13.21
N TRP A 561 -19.85 19.90 13.48
CA TRP A 561 -20.00 18.85 12.47
C TRP A 561 -18.71 18.38 11.77
N LEU A 562 -17.54 18.86 12.17
CA LEU A 562 -16.23 18.42 11.66
C LEU A 562 -15.41 17.80 12.79
N ARG A 563 -14.23 17.24 12.46
CA ARG A 563 -13.28 16.75 13.46
C ARG A 563 -12.51 17.91 14.11
N ASN A 564 -11.95 17.66 15.29
CA ASN A 564 -11.03 18.59 15.94
C ASN A 564 -9.72 18.75 15.14
N ASP A 565 -9.14 17.63 14.71
CA ASP A 565 -7.94 17.62 13.88
C ASP A 565 -8.29 17.56 12.39
N LEU A 566 -7.84 18.57 11.65
CA LEU A 566 -8.07 18.71 10.21
C LEU A 566 -6.74 18.99 9.51
N ILE A 567 -6.43 18.28 8.43
CA ILE A 567 -5.19 18.49 7.67
C ILE A 567 -5.32 19.70 6.73
N LEU A 568 -6.51 19.92 6.16
CA LEU A 568 -6.77 21.10 5.35
C LEU A 568 -7.00 22.32 6.25
N LYS A 569 -6.18 23.36 6.05
CA LYS A 569 -6.26 24.61 6.84
C LYS A 569 -7.61 25.32 6.70
N ARG A 570 -8.30 25.17 5.56
CA ARG A 570 -9.53 25.89 5.21
C ARG A 570 -10.74 25.01 5.49
N LYS A 571 -11.48 25.31 6.57
CA LYS A 571 -12.65 24.52 7.02
C LYS A 571 -13.76 24.42 5.96
N TYR A 572 -14.00 25.49 5.18
CA TYR A 572 -15.05 25.50 4.16
C TYR A 572 -14.89 24.40 3.09
N MET A 573 -13.66 23.93 2.85
CA MET A 573 -13.41 22.85 1.89
C MET A 573 -14.08 21.54 2.31
N TYR A 574 -14.20 21.27 3.62
CA TYR A 574 -14.91 20.10 4.13
C TYR A 574 -16.42 20.22 3.89
N TYR A 575 -17.03 21.35 4.23
CA TYR A 575 -18.48 21.55 4.02
C TYR A 575 -18.85 21.54 2.54
N LEU A 576 -18.05 22.18 1.67
CA LEU A 576 -18.23 22.10 0.22
C LEU A 576 -18.12 20.65 -0.26
N SER A 577 -17.17 19.89 0.30
CA SER A 577 -17.00 18.48 -0.02
C SER A 577 -18.17 17.61 0.45
N MET A 578 -18.76 17.92 1.60
CA MET A 578 -19.96 17.25 2.09
C MET A 578 -21.15 17.52 1.16
N GLY A 579 -21.39 18.78 0.80
CA GLY A 579 -22.44 19.14 -0.15
C GLY A 579 -22.24 18.47 -1.52
N LEU A 580 -21.00 18.49 -2.04
CA LEU A 580 -20.67 17.85 -3.31
C LEU A 580 -20.90 16.33 -3.26
N ASN A 581 -20.49 15.64 -2.19
CA ASN A 581 -20.71 14.19 -2.06
C ASN A 581 -22.20 13.86 -1.95
N LEU A 582 -23.00 14.70 -1.27
CA LEU A 582 -24.45 14.53 -1.22
C LEU A 582 -25.07 14.61 -2.62
N VAL A 583 -24.78 15.68 -3.38
CA VAL A 583 -25.32 15.86 -4.74
C VAL A 583 -24.87 14.74 -5.68
N LEU A 584 -23.57 14.42 -5.71
CA LEU A 584 -23.05 13.36 -6.57
C LEU A 584 -23.54 11.98 -6.14
N ARG A 585 -23.83 11.75 -4.86
CA ARG A 585 -24.47 10.51 -4.43
C ARG A 585 -25.87 10.42 -5.05
N LEU A 586 -26.66 11.49 -5.02
CA LEU A 586 -27.99 11.47 -5.64
C LEU A 586 -27.96 11.17 -7.15
N ALA A 587 -26.84 11.44 -7.83
CA ALA A 587 -26.66 11.03 -9.23
C ALA A 587 -26.70 9.50 -9.44
N TRP A 588 -26.44 8.69 -8.40
CA TRP A 588 -26.62 7.24 -8.47
C TRP A 588 -28.10 6.84 -8.59
N LEU A 589 -29.01 7.57 -7.91
CA LEU A 589 -30.47 7.35 -8.04
C LEU A 589 -30.96 7.65 -9.45
N GLN A 590 -30.27 8.52 -10.19
CA GLN A 590 -30.55 8.79 -11.59
C GLN A 590 -30.34 7.56 -12.49
N THR A 591 -29.42 6.65 -12.13
CA THR A 591 -29.24 5.36 -12.84
C THR A 591 -30.37 4.35 -12.56
N VAL A 592 -31.18 4.61 -11.53
CA VAL A 592 -32.37 3.83 -11.18
C VAL A 592 -33.59 4.27 -12.00
N ILE A 593 -33.70 5.56 -12.32
CA ILE A 593 -34.88 6.17 -12.96
C ILE A 593 -34.76 6.28 -14.49
N HIS A 594 -33.56 6.05 -15.07
CA HIS A 594 -33.27 6.19 -16.51
C HIS A 594 -33.90 7.44 -17.16
N PRO A 595 -33.61 8.67 -16.70
CA PRO A 595 -34.15 9.84 -17.37
C PRO A 595 -33.51 9.96 -18.74
N ASN A 596 -34.34 10.00 -19.78
CA ASN A 596 -33.92 10.42 -21.11
C ASN A 596 -33.67 11.93 -21.07
N PHE A 597 -32.40 12.35 -21.00
CA PHE A 597 -32.03 13.76 -21.10
C PHE A 597 -32.09 14.20 -22.56
N GLY A 598 -33.27 14.63 -22.99
CA GLY A 598 -33.49 15.23 -24.30
C GLY A 598 -33.11 14.29 -25.45
N SER A 599 -32.32 14.79 -26.40
CA SER A 599 -31.98 14.13 -27.67
C SER A 599 -30.66 13.35 -27.67
N LEU A 600 -30.06 13.08 -26.51
CA LEU A 600 -28.79 12.33 -26.41
C LEU A 600 -29.02 10.82 -26.26
N ASP A 601 -28.14 10.00 -26.88
CA ASP A 601 -28.17 8.55 -26.69
C ASP A 601 -28.01 8.17 -25.20
N SER A 602 -28.86 7.27 -24.72
CA SER A 602 -28.88 6.80 -23.32
C SER A 602 -27.52 6.29 -22.82
N ARG A 603 -26.67 5.76 -23.71
CA ARG A 603 -25.31 5.29 -23.39
C ARG A 603 -24.36 6.41 -23.06
N VAL A 604 -24.52 7.56 -23.72
CA VAL A 604 -23.72 8.77 -23.47
C VAL A 604 -24.07 9.35 -22.12
N THR A 605 -25.37 9.46 -21.82
CA THR A 605 -25.87 9.85 -20.50
C THR A 605 -25.36 8.91 -19.41
N SER A 606 -25.42 7.60 -19.66
CA SER A 606 -24.91 6.58 -18.72
C SER A 606 -23.41 6.70 -18.47
N PHE A 607 -22.63 7.02 -19.52
CA PHE A 607 -21.19 7.30 -19.38
C PHE A 607 -20.93 8.53 -18.50
N PHE A 608 -21.65 9.64 -18.71
CA PHE A 608 -21.48 10.83 -17.89
C PHE A 608 -21.80 10.57 -16.41
N LEU A 609 -22.87 9.82 -16.13
CA LEU A 609 -23.21 9.41 -14.76
C LEU A 609 -22.14 8.50 -14.15
N ALA A 610 -21.63 7.55 -14.91
CA ALA A 610 -20.52 6.71 -14.47
C ALA A 610 -19.24 7.54 -14.20
N ALA A 611 -18.95 8.54 -15.03
CA ALA A 611 -17.81 9.43 -14.84
C ALA A 611 -17.96 10.29 -13.57
N LEU A 612 -19.16 10.78 -13.27
CA LEU A 612 -19.46 11.50 -12.03
C LEU A 612 -19.27 10.61 -10.79
N GLU A 613 -19.69 9.34 -10.83
CA GLU A 613 -19.44 8.40 -9.74
C GLU A 613 -17.94 8.13 -9.53
N VAL A 614 -17.18 8.03 -10.62
CA VAL A 614 -15.71 7.90 -10.56
C VAL A 614 -15.05 9.15 -9.97
N ILE A 615 -15.49 10.35 -10.35
CA ILE A 615 -15.04 11.62 -9.77
C ILE A 615 -15.37 11.69 -8.28
N ARG A 616 -16.61 11.34 -7.89
CA ARG A 616 -17.04 11.28 -6.49
C ARG A 616 -16.17 10.31 -5.68
N ARG A 617 -15.85 9.14 -6.23
CA ARG A 617 -14.94 8.18 -5.58
C ARG A 617 -13.52 8.72 -5.45
N GLY A 618 -13.01 9.40 -6.49
CA GLY A 618 -11.74 10.10 -6.44
C GLY A 618 -11.70 11.16 -5.34
N HIS A 619 -12.80 11.87 -5.12
CA HIS A 619 -12.96 12.83 -4.04
C HIS A 619 -13.03 12.15 -2.65
N TRP A 620 -13.79 11.06 -2.53
CA TRP A 620 -13.86 10.25 -1.31
C TRP A 620 -12.50 9.69 -0.88
N ASN A 621 -11.65 9.28 -1.84
CA ASN A 621 -10.32 8.74 -1.57
C ASN A 621 -9.46 9.69 -0.73
N PHE A 622 -9.51 11.00 -1.02
CA PHE A 622 -8.72 12.00 -0.30
C PHE A 622 -9.05 11.99 1.19
N TYR A 623 -10.33 12.20 1.53
CA TYR A 623 -10.80 12.32 2.90
C TYR A 623 -10.76 10.98 3.66
N ARG A 624 -10.97 9.85 2.98
CA ARG A 624 -10.81 8.53 3.60
C ARG A 624 -9.38 8.31 4.10
N LEU A 625 -8.38 8.63 3.27
CA LEU A 625 -6.97 8.47 3.65
C LEU A 625 -6.51 9.51 4.66
N GLU A 626 -7.03 10.72 4.58
CA GLU A 626 -6.81 11.76 5.60
C GLU A 626 -7.32 11.28 6.97
N ASN A 627 -8.54 10.74 7.03
CA ASN A 627 -9.10 10.18 8.26
C ASN A 627 -8.33 8.97 8.77
N GLU A 628 -7.92 8.09 7.88
CA GLU A 628 -7.08 6.94 8.24
C GLU A 628 -5.72 7.37 8.80
N HIS A 629 -5.13 8.44 8.25
CA HIS A 629 -3.88 8.99 8.74
C HIS A 629 -3.99 9.53 10.17
N LEU A 630 -5.03 10.32 10.44
CA LEU A 630 -5.26 10.92 11.75
C LEU A 630 -5.55 9.85 12.82
N ASN A 631 -6.38 8.83 12.48
CA ASN A 631 -6.70 7.75 13.41
C ASN A 631 -5.53 6.78 13.67
N ASN A 632 -4.67 6.51 12.68
CA ASN A 632 -3.48 5.69 12.89
C ASN A 632 -2.43 6.38 13.77
N ALA A 633 -2.27 7.70 13.62
CA ALA A 633 -1.42 8.49 14.51
C ALA A 633 -1.99 8.54 15.95
N GLY A 634 -3.31 8.74 16.09
CA GLY A 634 -3.98 8.82 17.40
C GLY A 634 -4.03 7.50 18.17
N LYS A 635 -4.01 6.34 17.50
CA LYS A 635 -3.96 5.00 18.12
C LYS A 635 -2.53 4.47 18.30
N PHE A 636 -1.50 5.32 18.16
CA PHE A 636 -0.08 4.95 18.26
C PHE A 636 0.38 3.84 17.30
N ARG A 637 -0.34 3.62 16.19
CA ARG A 637 -0.05 2.56 15.21
C ARG A 637 1.09 2.92 14.25
N ALA A 638 2.04 3.75 14.65
CA ALA A 638 3.18 4.13 13.81
C ALA A 638 4.12 2.94 13.49
N VAL A 639 4.01 1.85 14.26
CA VAL A 639 4.75 0.60 14.10
C VAL A 639 3.77 -0.57 14.15
N LYS A 640 3.97 -1.62 13.33
CA LYS A 640 3.10 -2.82 13.28
C LYS A 640 3.08 -3.62 14.60
N THR A 641 4.03 -3.34 15.48
CA THR A 641 4.17 -3.90 16.82
C THR A 641 4.43 -2.71 17.73
N VAL A 642 3.53 -2.46 18.68
CA VAL A 642 3.85 -1.66 19.86
C VAL A 642 4.47 -2.65 20.83
N PRO A 643 5.81 -2.69 21.03
CA PRO A 643 6.33 -3.41 22.18
C PRO A 643 5.79 -2.68 23.41
N LEU A 644 5.03 -3.39 24.23
CA LEU A 644 4.69 -2.92 25.56
C LEU A 644 6.00 -2.70 26.32
N PRO A 645 6.09 -1.68 27.19
CA PRO A 645 7.29 -1.38 27.95
C PRO A 645 7.61 -2.42 29.05
N PHE A 646 6.86 -3.52 29.13
CA PHE A 646 7.04 -4.58 30.11
C PHE A 646 7.00 -5.95 29.41
N HIS A 647 7.88 -6.86 29.84
CA HIS A 647 7.70 -8.28 29.59
C HIS A 647 6.56 -8.76 30.49
N GLU A 648 5.61 -9.53 29.94
CA GLU A 648 4.78 -10.39 30.77
C GLU A 648 5.72 -11.42 31.37
N GLU A 649 6.09 -11.21 32.63
CA GLU A 649 6.56 -12.30 33.48
C GLU A 649 5.32 -13.14 33.75
N ASP A 650 5.25 -14.29 33.08
CA ASP A 650 4.31 -15.34 33.47
C ASP A 650 4.73 -15.76 34.89
N GLU A 651 3.99 -15.31 35.89
CA GLU A 651 4.06 -15.82 37.25
C GLU A 651 3.55 -17.26 37.25
N ASP A 652 4.45 -18.22 37.46
CA ASP A 652 4.22 -19.50 38.13
C ASP A 652 5.38 -19.78 39.10
#